data_AF-A0A2I1FZF2-F1
#
_entry.id   AF-A0A2I1FZF2-F1
#
_cell.length_a   1.000
_cell.length_b   1.000
_cell.length_c   1.000
_cell.angle_alpha   90.00
_cell.angle_beta   90.00
_cell.angle_gamma   90.00
#
_symmetry.space_group_name_H-M   'P 1'
#
loop_
_entity.id
_entity.type
_entity.pdbx_description
1 polymer ?
#
loop_
_entity_poly.entity_id
_entity_poly.type
_entity_poly.pdbx_seq_one_letter_code
_entity_poly.pdbx_strand_id
1 'polypeptide(L)'
;MSFSYTRTLLSGSVISTLEGDKLILPPFVLEEILRAASNNSHNDFSEAQLPYPITFQISNPRTQLITHGGVLEFNASDDKVYLPEWMYNSLSLDEGAEVTIRLKELPKGTWVKFRPMNSEYKKIKDYRAAFEGYLRSHYATLTTGEILTIKQANSSYQFVVDSLKPANAVQVVDTDLEVEISPLAGEEASLSIDEDIHVGQTVQGIIQKNDYAYFNLTNIDKSHGLNIVLNIKGGDADLLVSNVQYPKDDDHIWSNFSSEPKKSIFIAPTNYEYATKDDIHIGVHGYSDLNSYELTVTYSDQQLTKPEPSLETVNDANENAPGYAQCSNCGNWIPERTIVLHSNFCERNNIKCNLCGKIMKKGEDKSHWHCSKCDKIGDISEQAKHEVIFHTERKCSCGFVTESLPDLALHRRTTCPDKLVICRFCSNLVKQGEPSTNQNDMLEGLASHESYCGGRTITCVKCKKAVILKNVAAHMKMHEVEKQNQRLPPLCRNANCARNAAVNSLRLCTVCFGPFWSPTADPTKKMLFTRVARKYHQQLTVGCKNSWCKNEFCATGNSQPKDATTAATTLIPLLQQVQSSNSAPMYLCVDENTMKKRLLANLLYKGDIEGEFSIEFCIKAIEVENGDLVKAREWLISNAPNNFLRNF
;
A
#
# COMPACT_ATOMS: atom_id res chain seq x y z
N MET A 1 27.60 -18.29 -21.24
CA MET A 1 27.61 -19.45 -22.19
C MET A 1 28.58 -19.19 -23.35
N SER A 2 29.20 -20.21 -23.97
CA SER A 2 30.32 -20.06 -24.92
C SER A 2 29.93 -20.11 -26.41
N PHE A 3 28.89 -19.39 -26.83
CA PHE A 3 28.70 -19.07 -28.26
C PHE A 3 28.66 -17.56 -28.44
N SER A 4 29.32 -17.08 -29.49
CA SER A 4 29.33 -15.67 -29.86
C SER A 4 28.58 -15.49 -31.17
N TYR A 5 27.52 -14.69 -31.14
CA TYR A 5 26.81 -14.25 -32.34
C TYR A 5 27.18 -12.80 -32.65
N THR A 6 27.47 -12.48 -33.91
CA THR A 6 27.77 -11.11 -34.36
C THR A 6 27.25 -10.93 -35.78
N ARG A 7 26.56 -9.82 -36.03
CA ARG A 7 25.98 -9.49 -37.33
C ARG A 7 26.04 -7.98 -37.57
N THR A 8 26.28 -7.60 -38.82
CA THR A 8 26.17 -6.21 -39.27
C THR A 8 24.87 -6.03 -40.03
N LEU A 9 24.09 -5.03 -39.66
CA LEU A 9 22.79 -4.66 -40.22
C LEU A 9 22.80 -3.18 -40.60
N LEU A 10 21.81 -2.73 -41.36
CA LEU A 10 21.62 -1.30 -41.65
C LEU A 10 20.70 -0.67 -40.59
N SER A 11 21.00 0.54 -40.16
CA SER A 11 20.09 1.30 -39.30
C SER A 11 18.83 1.68 -40.08
N GLY A 12 17.67 1.44 -39.46
CA GLY A 12 16.38 1.87 -39.99
C GLY A 12 16.14 3.38 -39.83
N SER A 13 14.95 3.84 -40.19
CA SER A 13 14.51 5.20 -39.85
C SER A 13 14.36 5.35 -38.33
N VAL A 14 14.60 6.55 -37.79
CA VAL A 14 14.35 6.83 -36.36
C VAL A 14 12.85 6.65 -36.05
N ILE A 15 12.54 5.82 -35.07
CA ILE A 15 11.17 5.59 -34.60
C ILE A 15 10.97 6.37 -33.30
N SER A 16 10.20 7.46 -33.35
CA SER A 16 9.96 8.34 -32.19
C SER A 16 9.17 7.69 -31.05
N THR A 17 8.46 6.58 -31.32
CA THR A 17 7.69 5.83 -30.31
C THR A 17 8.52 4.80 -29.54
N LEU A 18 9.78 4.56 -29.94
CA LEU A 18 10.63 3.57 -29.32
C LEU A 18 11.33 4.17 -28.08
N GLU A 19 10.83 3.84 -26.90
CA GLU A 19 11.36 4.32 -25.62
C GLU A 19 12.29 3.28 -24.95
N GLY A 20 13.26 3.75 -24.15
CA GLY A 20 14.18 2.89 -23.41
C GLY A 20 15.37 2.41 -24.25
N ASP A 21 15.95 1.23 -23.94
CA ASP A 21 17.11 0.66 -24.64
C ASP A 21 16.78 -0.55 -25.53
N LYS A 22 15.50 -0.68 -25.91
CA LYS A 22 14.99 -1.88 -26.57
C LYS A 22 15.07 -1.77 -28.10
N LEU A 23 15.59 -2.82 -28.72
CA LEU A 23 15.84 -2.90 -30.17
C LEU A 23 14.74 -3.68 -30.89
N ILE A 24 14.47 -3.31 -32.14
CA ILE A 24 13.67 -4.14 -33.05
C ILE A 24 14.61 -4.75 -34.09
N LEU A 25 14.64 -6.08 -34.13
CA LEU A 25 15.55 -6.86 -34.97
C LEU A 25 14.79 -7.65 -36.06
N PRO A 26 15.45 -8.04 -37.16
CA PRO A 26 14.83 -8.92 -38.17
C PRO A 26 14.58 -10.34 -37.63
N PRO A 27 13.53 -11.03 -38.11
CA PRO A 27 13.22 -12.42 -37.71
C PRO A 27 14.39 -13.39 -37.85
N PHE A 28 15.18 -13.27 -38.92
CA PHE A 28 16.31 -14.17 -39.18
C PHE A 28 17.40 -14.10 -38.10
N VAL A 29 17.52 -12.98 -37.38
CA VAL A 29 18.49 -12.83 -36.29
C VAL A 29 18.19 -13.83 -35.16
N LEU A 30 16.91 -14.03 -34.84
CA LEU A 30 16.51 -15.02 -33.84
C LEU A 30 16.81 -16.45 -34.33
N GLU A 31 16.53 -16.75 -35.60
CA GLU A 31 16.82 -18.06 -36.19
C GLU A 31 18.32 -18.37 -36.17
N GLU A 32 19.17 -17.40 -36.53
CA GLU A 32 20.63 -17.54 -36.50
C GLU A 32 21.14 -17.75 -35.07
N ILE A 33 20.59 -17.04 -34.08
CA ILE A 33 20.95 -17.19 -32.66
C ILE A 33 20.55 -18.57 -32.14
N LEU A 34 19.34 -19.05 -32.44
CA LEU A 34 18.86 -20.37 -32.05
C LEU A 34 19.69 -21.48 -32.69
N ARG A 35 20.08 -21.32 -33.96
CA ARG A 35 20.98 -22.24 -34.66
C ARG A 35 22.39 -22.23 -34.08
N ALA A 36 22.91 -21.06 -33.69
CA ALA A 36 24.19 -20.95 -33.02
C ALA A 36 24.17 -21.61 -31.63
N ALA A 37 23.06 -21.50 -30.91
CA ALA A 37 22.87 -22.13 -29.61
C ALA A 37 22.79 -23.67 -29.71
N SER A 38 22.08 -24.22 -30.71
CA SER A 38 21.91 -25.67 -30.88
C SER A 38 23.17 -26.41 -31.33
N ASN A 39 24.08 -25.74 -32.03
CA ASN A 39 25.35 -26.34 -32.47
C ASN A 39 26.36 -26.57 -31.32
N ASN A 40 26.14 -25.96 -30.15
CA ASN A 40 27.03 -26.08 -28.99
C ASN A 40 26.56 -27.12 -27.95
N SER A 41 25.38 -27.71 -28.10
CA SER A 41 24.87 -28.75 -27.22
C SER A 41 25.19 -30.15 -27.76
N HIS A 42 26.31 -30.74 -27.32
CA HIS A 42 26.52 -32.19 -27.38
C HIS A 42 25.72 -32.87 -26.26
N ASN A 43 24.39 -32.94 -26.41
CA ASN A 43 23.44 -33.89 -25.79
C ASN A 43 22.04 -33.25 -25.75
N ASP A 44 21.05 -34.04 -26.18
CA ASP A 44 19.60 -33.85 -26.07
C ASP A 44 18.98 -32.55 -26.62
N PHE A 45 18.12 -32.73 -27.63
CA PHE A 45 17.33 -31.73 -28.38
C PHE A 45 16.29 -30.93 -27.56
N SER A 46 16.39 -30.87 -26.23
CA SER A 46 15.32 -30.32 -25.38
C SER A 46 15.58 -28.97 -24.70
N GLU A 47 16.80 -28.44 -24.56
CA GLU A 47 17.00 -27.17 -23.82
C GLU A 47 18.17 -26.30 -24.35
N ALA A 48 18.06 -25.75 -25.55
CA ALA A 48 18.88 -24.59 -25.94
C ALA A 48 18.31 -23.33 -25.25
N GLN A 49 18.70 -23.09 -24.00
CA GLN A 49 18.20 -21.96 -23.23
C GLN A 49 18.95 -20.67 -23.61
N LEU A 50 18.26 -19.75 -24.29
CA LEU A 50 18.80 -18.41 -24.53
C LEU A 50 18.96 -17.64 -23.22
N PRO A 51 19.99 -16.77 -23.10
CA PRO A 51 20.14 -15.93 -21.92
C PRO A 51 18.92 -15.01 -21.79
N TYR A 52 18.38 -14.94 -20.57
CA TYR A 52 17.32 -14.01 -20.22
C TYR A 52 17.89 -12.94 -19.29
N PRO A 53 17.75 -11.64 -19.61
CA PRO A 53 17.26 -11.06 -20.86
C PRO A 53 18.26 -11.21 -22.04
N ILE A 54 17.74 -11.23 -23.27
CA ILE A 54 18.58 -11.24 -24.48
C ILE A 54 19.12 -9.83 -24.70
N THR A 55 20.44 -9.67 -24.59
CA THR A 55 21.13 -8.37 -24.64
C THR A 55 22.23 -8.36 -25.70
N PHE A 56 22.37 -7.21 -26.35
CA PHE A 56 23.32 -7.00 -27.44
C PHE A 56 24.27 -5.85 -27.11
N GLN A 57 25.54 -6.04 -27.44
CA GLN A 57 26.48 -4.96 -27.64
C GLN A 57 26.24 -4.40 -29.05
N ILE A 58 25.96 -3.11 -29.13
CA ILE A 58 25.70 -2.40 -30.38
C ILE A 58 26.90 -1.49 -30.62
N SER A 59 27.47 -1.55 -31.81
CA SER A 59 28.65 -0.76 -32.15
C SER A 59 28.51 -0.15 -33.54
N ASN A 60 28.91 1.10 -33.65
CA ASN A 60 29.07 1.75 -34.94
C ASN A 60 30.49 1.44 -35.46
N PRO A 61 30.64 0.67 -36.56
CA PRO A 61 31.94 0.30 -37.07
C PRO A 61 32.77 1.50 -37.56
N ARG A 62 32.13 2.63 -37.89
CA ARG A 62 32.80 3.86 -38.33
C ARG A 62 33.38 4.65 -37.17
N THR A 63 32.61 4.88 -36.11
CA THR A 63 33.01 5.72 -34.97
C THR A 63 33.63 4.92 -33.82
N GLN A 64 33.52 3.59 -33.84
CA GLN A 64 33.93 2.68 -32.76
C GLN A 64 33.23 2.96 -31.42
N LEU A 65 32.14 3.73 -31.44
CA LEU A 65 31.28 3.95 -30.28
C LEU A 65 30.48 2.69 -29.99
N ILE A 66 30.30 2.40 -28.70
CA ILE A 66 29.67 1.17 -28.21
C ILE A 66 28.59 1.54 -27.19
N THR A 67 27.42 0.94 -27.33
CA THR A 67 26.32 0.96 -26.37
C THR A 67 25.78 -0.47 -26.20
N HIS A 68 24.85 -0.66 -25.28
CA HIS A 68 24.19 -1.94 -25.04
C HIS A 68 22.68 -1.75 -25.04
N GLY A 69 21.94 -2.80 -25.42
CA GLY A 69 20.48 -2.76 -25.46
C GLY A 69 19.86 -4.14 -25.39
N GLY A 70 18.61 -4.19 -24.95
CA GLY A 70 17.78 -5.41 -24.95
C GLY A 70 16.98 -5.55 -26.23
N VAL A 71 16.40 -6.72 -26.50
CA VAL A 71 15.44 -6.87 -27.62
C VAL A 71 14.02 -6.58 -27.17
N LEU A 72 13.30 -5.78 -27.96
CA LEU A 72 11.84 -5.64 -27.87
C LEU A 72 11.15 -6.79 -28.60
N GLU A 73 11.41 -6.92 -29.90
CA GLU A 73 10.77 -7.89 -30.79
C GLU A 73 11.60 -8.17 -32.05
N PHE A 74 11.26 -9.26 -32.73
CA PHE A 74 11.91 -9.73 -33.96
C PHE A 74 10.98 -9.62 -35.17
N ASN A 75 10.60 -8.40 -35.57
CA ASN A 75 9.68 -8.15 -36.69
C ASN A 75 10.17 -7.07 -37.68
N ALA A 76 11.43 -6.63 -37.58
CA ALA A 76 11.97 -5.63 -38.50
C ALA A 76 11.98 -6.17 -39.95
N SER A 77 11.82 -5.28 -40.92
CA SER A 77 12.05 -5.59 -42.33
C SER A 77 13.47 -6.11 -42.56
N ASP A 78 13.63 -7.02 -43.52
CA ASP A 78 14.90 -7.68 -43.81
C ASP A 78 16.08 -6.68 -43.92
N ASP A 79 17.18 -7.04 -43.26
CA ASP A 79 18.45 -6.30 -43.13
C ASP A 79 18.46 -4.98 -42.35
N LYS A 80 17.37 -4.59 -41.68
CA LYS A 80 17.32 -3.36 -40.86
C LYS A 80 17.24 -3.60 -39.36
N VAL A 81 17.94 -2.78 -38.58
CA VAL A 81 17.79 -2.67 -37.11
C VAL A 81 17.22 -1.31 -36.74
N TYR A 82 16.20 -1.29 -35.89
CA TYR A 82 15.65 -0.06 -35.36
C TYR A 82 16.13 0.17 -33.93
N LEU A 83 16.71 1.34 -33.70
CA LEU A 83 17.24 1.78 -32.42
C LEU A 83 16.41 2.99 -31.91
N PRO A 84 16.33 3.21 -30.59
CA PRO A 84 15.81 4.45 -30.02
C PRO A 84 16.61 5.68 -30.47
N GLU A 85 15.98 6.85 -30.55
CA GLU A 85 16.61 8.10 -31.00
C GLU A 85 17.88 8.45 -30.21
N TRP A 86 17.88 8.26 -28.88
CA TRP A 86 19.05 8.54 -28.07
C TRP A 86 20.24 7.62 -28.40
N MET A 87 20.00 6.38 -28.85
CA MET A 87 21.07 5.47 -29.28
C MET A 87 21.67 5.90 -30.62
N TYR A 88 20.87 6.48 -31.53
CA TYR A 88 21.41 7.10 -32.75
C TYR A 88 22.40 8.21 -32.41
N ASN A 89 22.01 9.07 -31.46
CA ASN A 89 22.85 10.17 -30.99
C ASN A 89 24.12 9.66 -30.28
N SER A 90 23.96 8.68 -29.38
CA SER A 90 25.07 8.07 -28.61
C SER A 90 26.10 7.38 -29.51
N LEU A 91 25.64 6.69 -30.57
CA LEU A 91 26.50 5.99 -31.51
C LEU A 91 26.96 6.86 -32.70
N SER A 92 26.44 8.10 -32.82
CA SER A 92 26.64 8.98 -33.98
C SER A 92 26.29 8.25 -35.30
N LEU A 93 25.07 7.72 -35.37
CA LEU A 93 24.54 7.00 -36.52
C LEU A 93 23.65 7.88 -37.39
N ASP A 94 23.79 7.73 -38.71
CA ASP A 94 22.84 8.24 -39.70
C ASP A 94 21.83 7.14 -40.07
N GLU A 95 20.71 7.52 -40.68
CA GLU A 95 19.78 6.55 -41.27
C GLU A 95 20.45 5.76 -42.41
N GLY A 96 20.28 4.44 -42.43
CA GLY A 96 20.93 3.54 -43.40
C GLY A 96 22.42 3.28 -43.15
N ALA A 97 22.97 3.74 -42.02
CA ALA A 97 24.34 3.44 -41.62
C ALA A 97 24.51 1.97 -41.17
N GLU A 98 25.72 1.43 -41.34
CA GLU A 98 26.02 0.10 -40.81
C GLU A 98 26.11 0.10 -39.29
N VAL A 99 25.49 -0.91 -38.67
CA VAL A 99 25.47 -1.14 -37.22
C VAL A 99 25.83 -2.60 -36.96
N THR A 100 26.84 -2.83 -36.13
CA THR A 100 27.24 -4.18 -35.74
C THR A 100 26.64 -4.53 -34.38
N ILE A 101 25.79 -5.55 -34.35
CA ILE A 101 25.21 -6.13 -33.14
C ILE A 101 25.95 -7.41 -32.76
N ARG A 102 26.26 -7.56 -31.48
CA ARG A 102 26.91 -8.75 -30.93
C ARG A 102 26.16 -9.22 -29.70
N LEU A 103 25.74 -10.48 -29.68
CA LEU A 103 25.11 -11.07 -28.50
C LEU A 103 26.14 -11.06 -27.35
N LYS A 104 25.76 -10.46 -26.21
CA LYS A 104 26.66 -10.28 -25.08
C LYS A 104 25.91 -10.44 -23.77
N GLU A 105 26.29 -11.45 -23.00
CA GLU A 105 25.78 -11.67 -21.65
C GLU A 105 26.43 -10.65 -20.69
N LEU A 106 25.62 -9.74 -20.15
CA LEU A 106 26.09 -8.73 -19.20
C LEU A 106 25.90 -9.20 -17.75
N PRO A 107 26.82 -8.90 -16.82
CA PRO A 107 26.62 -9.20 -15.41
C PRO A 107 25.48 -8.34 -14.83
N LYS A 108 24.80 -8.86 -13.80
CA LYS A 108 23.78 -8.10 -13.07
C LYS A 108 24.41 -6.89 -12.36
N GLY A 109 23.79 -5.73 -12.54
CA GLY A 109 24.25 -4.49 -11.92
C GLY A 109 23.99 -4.50 -10.41
N THR A 110 25.00 -4.23 -9.60
CA THR A 110 24.81 -4.15 -8.14
C THR A 110 24.72 -2.71 -7.66
N TRP A 111 25.37 -1.80 -8.36
CA TRP A 111 25.44 -0.39 -7.98
C TRP A 111 25.68 0.50 -9.20
N VAL A 112 25.09 1.68 -9.17
CA VAL A 112 25.24 2.73 -10.19
C VAL A 112 25.40 4.10 -9.53
N LYS A 113 26.28 4.91 -10.10
CA LYS A 113 26.37 6.34 -9.79
C LYS A 113 25.89 7.16 -10.95
N PHE A 114 24.90 8.01 -10.69
CA PHE A 114 24.39 8.97 -11.65
C PHE A 114 24.92 10.37 -11.34
N ARG A 115 25.18 11.13 -12.40
CA ARG A 115 25.50 12.56 -12.31
C ARG A 115 24.39 13.35 -13.00
N PRO A 116 23.63 14.18 -12.29
CA PRO A 116 22.62 15.03 -12.90
C PRO A 116 23.28 16.04 -13.85
N MET A 117 22.58 16.39 -14.93
CA MET A 117 23.03 17.41 -15.88
C MET A 117 22.52 18.82 -15.53
N ASN A 118 21.42 18.92 -14.79
CA ASN A 118 20.79 20.18 -14.39
C ASN A 118 20.26 20.09 -12.96
N SER A 119 19.91 21.22 -12.34
CA SER A 119 19.37 21.31 -10.95
C SER A 119 17.94 20.83 -10.81
N GLU A 120 17.26 20.46 -11.90
CA GLU A 120 15.87 20.02 -11.85
C GLU A 120 15.69 18.68 -11.16
N TYR A 121 16.73 17.84 -11.10
CA TYR A 121 16.68 16.55 -10.39
C TYR A 121 16.23 16.70 -8.93
N LYS A 122 16.48 17.85 -8.29
CA LYS A 122 16.02 18.19 -6.92
C LYS A 122 14.50 18.12 -6.75
N LYS A 123 13.72 18.20 -7.85
CA LYS A 123 12.26 18.06 -7.84
C LYS A 123 11.80 16.61 -7.60
N ILE A 124 12.69 15.62 -7.73
CA ILE A 124 12.38 14.20 -7.54
C ILE A 124 12.36 13.89 -6.04
N LYS A 125 11.17 13.60 -5.50
CA LYS A 125 10.96 13.29 -4.08
C LYS A 125 11.60 11.97 -3.64
N ASP A 126 11.45 10.92 -4.45
CA ASP A 126 12.03 9.60 -4.19
C ASP A 126 12.82 9.14 -5.41
N TYR A 127 14.13 9.37 -5.36
CA TYR A 127 15.05 8.94 -6.41
C TYR A 127 15.04 7.43 -6.59
N ARG A 128 15.01 6.66 -5.50
CA ARG A 128 15.07 5.20 -5.60
C ARG A 128 13.88 4.67 -6.38
N ALA A 129 12.67 5.06 -5.99
CA ALA A 129 11.46 4.58 -6.66
C ALA A 129 11.36 5.10 -8.10
N ALA A 130 11.76 6.35 -8.36
CA ALA A 130 11.76 6.92 -9.71
C ALA A 130 12.69 6.16 -10.67
N PHE A 131 13.93 5.92 -10.25
CA PHE A 131 14.90 5.19 -11.04
C PHE A 131 14.50 3.72 -11.19
N GLU A 132 14.10 3.05 -10.12
CA GLU A 132 13.72 1.63 -10.15
C GLU A 132 12.52 1.39 -11.08
N GLY A 133 11.45 2.19 -10.95
CA GLY A 133 10.26 2.06 -11.80
C GLY A 133 10.54 2.34 -13.27
N TYR A 134 11.35 3.37 -13.56
CA TYR A 134 11.68 3.78 -14.92
C TYR A 134 12.63 2.78 -15.60
N LEU A 135 13.71 2.38 -14.92
CA LEU A 135 14.66 1.39 -15.42
C LEU A 135 13.96 0.06 -15.69
N ARG A 136 13.16 -0.44 -14.75
CA ARG A 136 12.42 -1.71 -14.92
C ARG A 136 11.50 -1.73 -16.13
N SER A 137 10.88 -0.60 -16.45
CA SER A 137 9.88 -0.53 -17.52
C SER A 137 10.53 -0.37 -18.90
N HIS A 138 11.66 0.32 -18.98
CA HIS A 138 12.20 0.83 -20.25
C HIS A 138 13.62 0.35 -20.56
N TYR A 139 14.44 0.03 -19.57
CA TYR A 139 15.85 -0.33 -19.76
C TYR A 139 16.14 -1.77 -19.38
N ALA A 140 16.84 -2.51 -20.23
CA ALA A 140 17.39 -3.82 -19.94
C ALA A 140 18.85 -3.73 -19.49
N THR A 141 19.57 -2.71 -19.94
CA THR A 141 21.01 -2.52 -19.77
C THR A 141 21.35 -1.06 -19.42
N LEU A 142 22.52 -0.87 -18.81
CA LEU A 142 23.14 0.45 -18.59
C LEU A 142 24.61 0.37 -18.97
N THR A 143 25.12 1.37 -19.70
CA THR A 143 26.56 1.52 -19.99
C THR A 143 27.11 2.80 -19.37
N THR A 144 28.34 2.75 -18.88
CA THR A 144 29.04 3.92 -18.34
C THR A 144 29.25 4.99 -19.41
N GLY A 145 28.99 6.25 -19.07
CA GLY A 145 29.10 7.42 -19.96
C GLY A 145 27.82 7.78 -20.71
N GLU A 146 26.78 6.93 -20.65
CA GLU A 146 25.52 7.19 -21.34
C GLU A 146 24.66 8.23 -20.62
N ILE A 147 23.84 8.95 -21.40
CA ILE A 147 22.86 9.89 -20.88
C ILE A 147 21.52 9.17 -20.74
N LEU A 148 21.11 8.93 -19.50
CA LEU A 148 19.81 8.43 -19.13
C LEU A 148 18.82 9.61 -18.98
N THR A 149 17.74 9.59 -19.74
CA THR A 149 16.65 10.56 -19.58
C THR A 149 15.49 9.90 -18.85
N ILE A 150 15.21 10.35 -17.63
CA ILE A 150 14.09 9.86 -16.83
C ILE A 150 12.90 10.81 -17.00
N LYS A 151 11.79 10.28 -17.48
CA LYS A 151 10.52 11.02 -17.59
C LYS A 151 9.66 10.72 -16.36
N GLN A 152 9.40 11.72 -15.54
CA GLN A 152 8.48 11.61 -14.39
C GLN A 152 7.45 12.74 -14.46
N ALA A 153 6.16 12.40 -14.41
CA ALA A 153 5.06 13.34 -14.63
C ALA A 153 5.22 14.13 -15.93
N ASN A 154 5.43 15.45 -15.85
CA ASN A 154 5.59 16.38 -16.97
C ASN A 154 7.02 16.94 -17.08
N SER A 155 7.99 16.28 -16.46
CA SER A 155 9.39 16.73 -16.41
C SER A 155 10.31 15.59 -16.84
N SER A 156 11.31 15.96 -17.64
CA SER A 156 12.37 15.07 -18.09
C SER A 156 13.67 15.46 -17.42
N TYR A 157 14.27 14.51 -16.71
CA TYR A 157 15.52 14.72 -15.97
C TYR A 157 16.63 13.94 -16.66
N GLN A 158 17.72 14.62 -16.99
CA GLN A 158 18.86 14.00 -17.66
C GLN A 158 19.98 13.72 -16.66
N PHE A 159 20.44 12.48 -16.68
CA PHE A 159 21.53 11.98 -15.84
C PHE A 159 22.57 11.30 -16.71
N VAL A 160 23.84 11.50 -16.40
CA VAL A 160 24.93 10.73 -16.97
C VAL A 160 25.23 9.55 -16.07
N VAL A 161 25.38 8.36 -16.63
CA VAL A 161 25.89 7.19 -15.91
C VAL A 161 27.38 7.40 -15.66
N ASP A 162 27.75 7.83 -14.46
CA ASP A 162 29.13 8.14 -14.09
C ASP A 162 29.96 6.87 -13.87
N SER A 163 29.42 5.90 -13.13
CA SER A 163 30.10 4.64 -12.85
C SER A 163 29.13 3.50 -12.55
N LEU A 164 29.56 2.26 -12.81
CA LEU A 164 28.78 1.03 -12.67
C LEU A 164 29.60 -0.07 -11.99
N LYS A 165 28.92 -0.97 -11.29
CA LYS A 165 29.49 -2.22 -10.75
C LYS A 165 28.61 -3.41 -11.13
N PRO A 166 29.19 -4.58 -11.47
CA PRO A 166 30.63 -4.91 -11.43
C PRO A 166 31.42 -4.58 -12.71
N ALA A 167 30.77 -4.12 -13.78
CA ALA A 167 31.41 -3.85 -15.07
C ALA A 167 30.91 -2.52 -15.66
N ASN A 168 31.60 -2.03 -16.70
CA ASN A 168 31.24 -0.79 -17.42
C ASN A 168 29.92 -0.91 -18.22
N ALA A 169 29.36 -2.11 -18.31
CA ALA A 169 28.03 -2.37 -18.85
C ALA A 169 27.38 -3.48 -18.02
N VAL A 170 26.15 -3.27 -17.58
CA VAL A 170 25.42 -4.18 -16.69
C VAL A 170 24.00 -4.38 -17.17
N GLN A 171 23.39 -5.52 -16.82
CA GLN A 171 21.95 -5.73 -16.97
C GLN A 171 21.21 -5.24 -15.71
N VAL A 172 20.01 -4.68 -15.89
CA VAL A 172 19.17 -4.14 -14.81
C VAL A 172 17.80 -4.81 -14.69
N VAL A 173 17.54 -5.85 -15.49
CA VAL A 173 16.30 -6.65 -15.39
C VAL A 173 16.36 -7.57 -14.18
N ASP A 174 15.28 -7.64 -13.39
CA ASP A 174 15.15 -8.48 -12.20
C ASP A 174 16.39 -8.42 -11.28
N THR A 175 16.83 -7.18 -11.01
CA THR A 175 18.05 -6.88 -10.27
C THR A 175 17.80 -5.71 -9.31
N ASP A 176 18.25 -5.86 -8.06
CA ASP A 176 18.22 -4.80 -7.05
C ASP A 176 19.47 -3.92 -7.21
N LEU A 177 19.33 -2.82 -7.96
CA LEU A 177 20.43 -1.90 -8.25
C LEU A 177 20.49 -0.78 -7.18
N GLU A 178 21.61 -0.66 -6.47
CA GLU A 178 21.84 0.48 -5.58
C GLU A 178 22.14 1.76 -6.37
N VAL A 179 21.39 2.83 -6.10
CA VAL A 179 21.48 4.09 -6.84
C VAL A 179 22.13 5.17 -5.96
N GLU A 180 23.28 5.69 -6.41
CA GLU A 180 23.96 6.85 -5.84
C GLU A 180 23.86 8.04 -6.79
N ILE A 181 23.59 9.24 -6.28
CA ILE A 181 23.51 10.48 -7.07
C ILE A 181 24.63 11.43 -6.64
N SER A 182 25.41 11.91 -7.60
CA SER A 182 26.41 12.94 -7.38
C SER A 182 25.76 14.32 -7.34
N PRO A 183 26.20 15.23 -6.45
CA PRO A 183 25.81 16.63 -6.55
C PRO A 183 26.32 17.27 -7.86
N LEU A 184 25.64 18.30 -8.34
CA LEU A 184 26.09 19.09 -9.49
C LEU A 184 27.41 19.79 -9.18
N ALA A 185 28.35 19.78 -10.12
CA ALA A 185 29.61 20.49 -9.99
C ALA A 185 29.35 22.01 -9.93
N GLY A 186 29.62 22.62 -8.78
CA GLY A 186 29.54 24.08 -8.58
C GLY A 186 28.42 24.58 -7.64
N GLU A 187 27.53 23.72 -7.14
CA GLU A 187 26.45 24.09 -6.20
C GLU A 187 26.66 23.49 -4.80
N GLU A 188 27.75 23.86 -4.12
CA GLU A 188 27.83 23.70 -2.66
C GLU A 188 27.08 24.82 -1.89
N ALA A 189 26.35 25.72 -2.56
CA ALA A 189 25.84 26.96 -1.93
C ALA A 189 24.50 27.51 -2.45
N SER A 190 23.50 26.66 -2.69
CA SER A 190 22.09 27.07 -2.72
C SER A 190 21.21 26.00 -2.09
N LEU A 191 21.48 25.73 -0.82
CA LEU A 191 20.57 25.01 0.05
C LEU A 191 19.31 25.89 0.20
N SER A 192 18.20 25.47 -0.40
CA SER A 192 16.89 25.72 0.21
C SER A 192 17.02 25.24 1.65
N ILE A 193 16.94 26.16 2.59
CA ILE A 193 17.10 25.88 4.01
C ILE A 193 15.90 25.03 4.42
N ASP A 194 16.06 23.71 4.43
CA ASP A 194 15.15 22.81 5.14
C ASP A 194 15.45 22.97 6.63
N GLU A 195 14.74 23.89 7.27
CA GLU A 195 14.87 24.15 8.70
C GLU A 195 13.80 23.36 9.47
N ASP A 196 14.23 22.52 10.40
CA ASP A 196 13.32 21.88 11.34
C ASP A 196 12.79 22.93 12.34
N ILE A 197 11.48 23.02 12.46
CA ILE A 197 10.79 23.91 13.41
C ILE A 197 9.98 23.07 14.39
N HIS A 198 9.94 23.49 15.66
CA HIS A 198 9.13 22.84 16.69
C HIS A 198 7.92 23.70 17.08
N VAL A 199 6.88 23.05 17.62
CA VAL A 199 5.71 23.76 18.14
C VAL A 199 6.12 24.62 19.35
N GLY A 200 5.73 25.90 19.33
CA GLY A 200 6.13 26.93 20.29
C GLY A 200 7.34 27.76 19.85
N GLN A 201 8.00 27.39 18.75
CA GLN A 201 9.13 28.13 18.20
C GLN A 201 8.65 29.22 17.24
N THR A 202 9.40 30.34 17.24
CA THR A 202 9.23 31.43 16.29
C THR A 202 10.51 31.57 15.48
N VAL A 203 10.38 31.59 14.16
CA VAL A 203 11.49 31.71 13.20
C VAL A 203 11.31 32.99 12.40
N GLN A 204 12.40 33.70 12.14
CA GLN A 204 12.39 34.91 11.33
C GLN A 204 13.26 34.70 10.09
N GLY A 205 12.82 35.25 8.95
CA GLY A 205 13.51 35.05 7.68
C GLY A 205 13.25 36.18 6.69
N ILE A 206 14.01 36.15 5.60
CA ILE A 206 13.85 37.05 4.45
C ILE A 206 13.82 36.19 3.19
N ILE A 207 12.83 36.43 2.33
CA ILE A 207 12.66 35.74 1.04
C ILE A 207 12.45 36.74 -0.09
N GLN A 208 12.99 36.42 -1.26
CA GLN A 208 12.82 37.21 -2.47
C GLN A 208 11.54 36.82 -3.21
N LYS A 209 11.20 37.58 -4.26
CA LYS A 209 10.06 37.31 -5.12
C LYS A 209 10.19 35.96 -5.82
N ASN A 210 9.12 35.16 -5.78
CA ASN A 210 9.00 33.81 -6.33
C ASN A 210 9.90 32.74 -5.67
N ASP A 211 10.62 33.09 -4.61
CA ASP A 211 11.41 32.15 -3.83
C ASP A 211 10.56 31.54 -2.69
N TYR A 212 11.00 30.36 -2.24
CA TYR A 212 10.35 29.60 -1.17
C TYR A 212 11.32 29.36 -0.01
N ALA A 213 10.83 29.53 1.21
CA ALA A 213 11.45 29.00 2.42
C ALA A 213 10.62 27.82 2.93
N TYR A 214 11.27 26.73 3.30
CA TYR A 214 10.63 25.49 3.73
C TYR A 214 10.97 25.17 5.18
N PHE A 215 9.95 24.72 5.93
CA PHE A 215 10.11 24.34 7.32
C PHE A 215 9.44 22.99 7.58
N ASN A 216 10.15 22.11 8.27
CA ASN A 216 9.66 20.77 8.58
C ASN A 216 9.26 20.71 10.06
N LEU A 217 8.03 20.30 10.31
CA LEU A 217 7.47 20.12 11.64
C LEU A 217 7.32 18.62 11.90
N THR A 218 8.15 18.11 12.80
CA THR A 218 8.18 16.70 13.22
C THR A 218 7.79 16.57 14.70
N ASN A 219 7.44 15.35 15.14
CA ASN A 219 7.07 15.04 16.54
C ASN A 219 5.87 15.85 17.07
N ILE A 220 4.81 15.96 16.28
CA ILE A 220 3.60 16.72 16.62
C ILE A 220 2.68 15.90 17.53
N ASP A 221 2.22 16.50 18.63
CA ASP A 221 1.17 15.94 19.46
C ASP A 221 -0.20 16.14 18.79
N LYS A 222 -0.75 15.05 18.24
CA LYS A 222 -2.01 15.04 17.50
C LYS A 222 -3.26 15.11 18.38
N SER A 223 -3.11 15.12 19.71
CA SER A 223 -4.25 15.32 20.61
C SER A 223 -4.80 16.76 20.55
N HIS A 224 -3.99 17.71 20.07
CA HIS A 224 -4.34 19.11 19.94
C HIS A 224 -4.34 19.54 18.47
N GLY A 225 -5.10 20.61 18.15
CA GLY A 225 -5.02 21.25 16.84
C GLY A 225 -3.75 22.08 16.66
N LEU A 226 -3.41 22.41 15.41
CA LEU A 226 -2.23 23.17 15.07
C LEU A 226 -2.62 24.54 14.49
N ASN A 227 -1.98 25.60 14.99
CA ASN A 227 -2.14 26.95 14.48
C ASN A 227 -0.79 27.50 14.02
N ILE A 228 -0.70 27.79 12.72
CA ILE A 228 0.49 28.30 12.04
C ILE A 228 0.22 29.75 11.66
N VAL A 229 1.05 30.67 12.17
CA VAL A 229 0.88 32.12 12.00
C VAL A 229 2.12 32.70 11.34
N LEU A 230 1.93 33.41 10.24
CA LEU A 230 2.94 34.16 9.52
C LEU A 230 2.67 35.66 9.70
N ASN A 231 3.59 36.36 10.36
CA ASN A 231 3.58 37.82 10.50
C ASN A 231 4.60 38.43 9.54
N ILE A 232 4.14 39.26 8.62
CA ILE A 232 4.96 39.93 7.63
C ILE A 232 5.35 41.30 8.17
N LYS A 233 6.67 41.54 8.32
CA LYS A 233 7.24 42.81 8.78
C LYS A 233 7.50 43.78 7.63
N GLY A 234 7.60 43.27 6.41
CA GLY A 234 7.82 44.05 5.18
C GLY A 234 7.66 43.16 3.95
N GLY A 235 7.05 43.68 2.88
CA GLY A 235 6.70 42.92 1.68
C GLY A 235 5.35 42.21 1.77
N ASP A 236 5.16 41.18 0.94
CA ASP A 236 4.00 40.29 0.92
C ASP A 236 4.44 38.86 0.59
N ALA A 237 4.06 37.89 1.43
CA ALA A 237 4.46 36.50 1.32
C ALA A 237 3.31 35.55 1.67
N ASP A 238 3.11 34.49 0.91
CA ASP A 238 2.03 33.53 1.10
C ASP A 238 2.44 32.40 2.04
N LEU A 239 1.47 31.91 2.81
CA LEU A 239 1.65 30.78 3.71
C LEU A 239 1.02 29.53 3.08
N LEU A 240 1.83 28.47 2.93
CA LEU A 240 1.46 27.20 2.32
C LEU A 240 1.78 26.08 3.31
N VAL A 241 0.91 25.08 3.45
CA VAL A 241 1.12 23.96 4.37
C VAL A 241 0.69 22.65 3.70
N SER A 242 1.50 21.60 3.87
CA SER A 242 1.22 20.29 3.31
C SER A 242 1.78 19.13 4.14
N ASN A 243 1.33 17.91 3.85
CA ASN A 243 1.93 16.67 4.36
C ASN A 243 3.00 16.09 3.42
N VAL A 244 3.32 16.81 2.35
CA VAL A 244 4.39 16.46 1.43
C VAL A 244 5.44 17.56 1.43
N GLN A 245 6.71 17.16 1.38
CA GLN A 245 7.86 18.05 1.25
C GLN A 245 7.70 19.02 0.08
N TYR A 246 8.21 20.23 0.32
CA TYR A 246 8.24 21.34 -0.63
C TYR A 246 6.85 21.78 -1.13
N PRO A 247 5.93 22.22 -0.24
CA PRO A 247 4.63 22.73 -0.64
C PRO A 247 4.78 23.93 -1.58
N LYS A 248 4.10 23.87 -2.73
CA LYS A 248 4.10 24.94 -3.73
C LYS A 248 2.77 25.65 -3.80
N ASP A 249 2.79 26.80 -4.43
CA ASP A 249 1.60 27.61 -4.68
C ASP A 249 0.55 26.81 -5.48
N ASP A 250 0.99 25.91 -6.36
CA ASP A 250 0.14 24.99 -7.13
C ASP A 250 0.09 23.53 -6.60
N ASP A 251 0.72 23.22 -5.47
CA ASP A 251 0.72 21.88 -4.82
C ASP A 251 0.84 22.00 -3.28
N HIS A 252 -0.29 22.21 -2.60
CA HIS A 252 -0.40 22.35 -1.14
C HIS A 252 -1.74 21.80 -0.61
N ILE A 253 -1.91 21.70 0.72
CA ILE A 253 -3.17 21.30 1.36
C ILE A 253 -3.93 22.50 1.88
N TRP A 254 -3.22 23.35 2.63
CA TRP A 254 -3.77 24.56 3.22
C TRP A 254 -2.94 25.74 2.73
N SER A 255 -3.61 26.86 2.48
CA SER A 255 -2.98 28.08 2.00
C SER A 255 -3.66 29.31 2.57
N ASN A 256 -2.89 30.39 2.72
CA ASN A 256 -3.41 31.72 2.97
C ASN A 256 -2.73 32.72 2.03
N PHE A 257 -3.44 33.08 0.96
CA PHE A 257 -3.00 34.01 -0.09
C PHE A 257 -3.45 35.47 0.15
N SER A 258 -4.06 35.78 1.30
CA SER A 258 -4.51 37.15 1.60
C SER A 258 -3.33 38.13 1.56
N SER A 259 -3.57 39.42 1.35
CA SER A 259 -2.51 40.44 1.44
C SER A 259 -2.39 41.01 2.86
N GLU A 260 -3.07 40.41 3.85
CA GLU A 260 -3.01 40.84 5.23
C GLU A 260 -1.61 40.60 5.83
N PRO A 261 -1.10 41.51 6.68
CA PRO A 261 0.22 41.37 7.28
C PRO A 261 0.32 40.19 8.24
N LYS A 262 -0.81 39.75 8.81
CA LYS A 262 -0.89 38.58 9.68
C LYS A 262 -1.73 37.51 9.00
N LYS A 263 -1.09 36.42 8.60
CA LYS A 263 -1.74 35.26 7.95
C LYS A 263 -1.73 34.10 8.94
N SER A 264 -2.83 33.37 9.02
CA SER A 264 -2.92 32.20 9.89
C SER A 264 -3.63 31.05 9.19
N ILE A 265 -3.22 29.83 9.53
CA ILE A 265 -3.85 28.57 9.13
C ILE A 265 -4.06 27.74 10.39
N PHE A 266 -5.31 27.39 10.65
CA PHE A 266 -5.69 26.49 11.73
C PHE A 266 -6.03 25.11 11.16
N ILE A 267 -5.47 24.06 11.76
CA ILE A 267 -5.67 22.67 11.40
C ILE A 267 -6.25 21.95 12.62
N ALA A 268 -7.51 21.53 12.52
CA ALA A 268 -8.18 20.82 13.60
C ALA A 268 -7.61 19.41 13.79
N PRO A 269 -7.60 18.86 15.02
CA PRO A 269 -7.11 17.50 15.28
C PRO A 269 -7.96 16.42 14.60
N THR A 270 -9.23 16.72 14.30
CA THR A 270 -10.15 15.85 13.55
C THR A 270 -9.88 15.80 12.05
N ASN A 271 -8.96 16.62 11.52
CA ASN A 271 -8.66 16.64 10.10
C ASN A 271 -7.94 15.35 9.68
N TYR A 272 -8.46 14.66 8.66
CA TYR A 272 -7.91 13.40 8.17
C TYR A 272 -6.44 13.49 7.73
N GLU A 273 -6.06 14.56 7.01
CA GLU A 273 -4.68 14.73 6.49
C GLU A 273 -3.68 15.01 7.63
N TYR A 274 -4.14 15.66 8.71
CA TYR A 274 -3.36 15.91 9.93
C TYR A 274 -3.23 14.65 10.80
N ALA A 275 -4.33 13.90 10.95
CA ALA A 275 -4.35 12.71 11.81
C ALA A 275 -3.51 11.56 11.25
N THR A 276 -3.46 11.40 9.93
CA THR A 276 -2.88 10.21 9.26
C THR A 276 -1.37 10.29 9.00
N LYS A 277 -0.77 11.48 8.99
CA LYS A 277 0.67 11.68 8.71
C LYS A 277 1.36 12.38 9.89
N ASP A 278 2.60 12.01 10.16
CA ASP A 278 3.34 12.51 11.35
C ASP A 278 4.11 13.80 11.08
N ASP A 279 4.43 14.06 9.80
CA ASP A 279 5.23 15.22 9.39
C ASP A 279 4.39 16.25 8.64
N ILE A 280 4.56 17.52 9.00
CA ILE A 280 3.92 18.66 8.34
C ILE A 280 5.01 19.58 7.80
N HIS A 281 4.81 20.02 6.56
CA HIS A 281 5.75 20.84 5.83
C HIS A 281 5.10 22.20 5.58
N ILE A 282 5.80 23.27 5.94
CA ILE A 282 5.35 24.65 5.80
C ILE A 282 6.21 25.31 4.73
N GLY A 283 5.57 26.00 3.80
CA GLY A 283 6.21 26.82 2.78
C GLY A 283 5.83 28.28 2.96
N VAL A 284 6.82 29.16 2.91
CA VAL A 284 6.61 30.61 2.82
C VAL A 284 7.04 31.06 1.42
N HIS A 285 6.12 31.60 0.63
CA HIS A 285 6.34 31.99 -0.76
C HIS A 285 6.38 33.51 -0.90
N GLY A 286 7.47 34.08 -1.43
CA GLY A 286 7.60 35.53 -1.58
C GLY A 286 6.84 36.07 -2.79
N TYR A 287 5.94 37.04 -2.60
CA TYR A 287 5.21 37.68 -3.70
C TYR A 287 5.84 39.02 -4.13
N SER A 288 6.40 39.79 -3.18
CA SER A 288 7.11 41.05 -3.45
C SER A 288 8.63 40.87 -3.52
N ASP A 289 9.36 41.90 -3.94
CA ASP A 289 10.81 41.81 -4.20
C ASP A 289 11.64 41.44 -2.95
N LEU A 290 11.26 41.93 -1.77
CA LEU A 290 11.88 41.58 -0.50
C LEU A 290 10.83 41.42 0.59
N ASN A 291 10.76 40.24 1.20
CA ASN A 291 9.75 39.91 2.19
C ASN A 291 10.40 39.45 3.49
N SER A 292 10.28 40.27 4.54
CA SER A 292 10.73 39.90 5.88
C SER A 292 9.54 39.36 6.69
N TYR A 293 9.69 38.19 7.28
CA TYR A 293 8.60 37.51 7.98
C TYR A 293 9.04 36.91 9.32
N GLU A 294 8.04 36.60 10.13
CA GLU A 294 8.13 35.88 11.39
C GLU A 294 7.06 34.78 11.41
N LEU A 295 7.50 33.53 11.40
CA LEU A 295 6.66 32.33 11.41
C LEU A 295 6.61 31.75 12.82
N THR A 296 5.40 31.52 13.33
CA THR A 296 5.17 30.91 14.64
C THR A 296 4.22 29.72 14.49
N VAL A 297 4.56 28.61 15.14
CA VAL A 297 3.71 27.40 15.18
C VAL A 297 3.27 27.17 16.63
N THR A 298 1.98 26.95 16.88
CA THR A 298 1.43 26.76 18.23
C THR A 298 0.35 25.68 18.25
N TYR A 299 0.17 25.01 19.39
CA TYR A 299 -1.01 24.18 19.62
C TYR A 299 -2.21 25.05 19.92
N SER A 300 -3.37 24.67 19.39
CA SER A 300 -4.63 25.34 19.65
C SER A 300 -5.79 24.36 19.43
N ASP A 301 -6.71 24.27 20.40
CA ASP A 301 -7.91 23.42 20.30
C ASP A 301 -9.14 24.19 19.82
N GLN A 302 -9.00 25.50 19.65
CA GLN A 302 -10.06 26.38 19.19
C GLN A 302 -9.62 27.01 17.88
N GLN A 303 -10.49 26.95 16.88
CA GLN A 303 -10.34 27.75 15.69
C GLN A 303 -10.23 29.20 16.20
N LEU A 304 -9.06 29.84 16.02
CA LEU A 304 -8.95 31.29 16.12
C LEU A 304 -9.84 31.82 15.02
N THR A 305 -11.11 32.03 15.35
CA THR A 305 -12.00 32.79 14.52
C THR A 305 -11.26 34.10 14.28
N LYS A 306 -10.89 34.37 13.03
CA LYS A 306 -11.08 35.74 12.55
C LYS A 306 -12.51 36.07 13.02
N PRO A 307 -12.77 37.23 13.63
CA PRO A 307 -14.15 37.68 13.63
C PRO A 307 -14.55 37.52 12.17
N GLU A 308 -15.51 36.63 11.90
CA GLU A 308 -16.26 36.77 10.69
C GLU A 308 -16.63 38.27 10.67
N PRO A 309 -16.80 38.92 9.51
CA PRO A 309 -17.94 39.77 9.49
C PRO A 309 -19.12 38.82 9.72
N SER A 310 -19.36 38.42 10.98
CA SER A 310 -20.69 38.50 11.48
C SER A 310 -21.13 39.85 10.94
N LEU A 311 -22.27 39.83 10.29
CA LEU A 311 -23.20 40.87 10.60
C LEU A 311 -23.27 40.89 12.14
N GLU A 312 -22.27 41.50 12.80
CA GLU A 312 -22.51 42.33 13.92
C GLU A 312 -23.47 43.34 13.30
N THR A 313 -24.77 42.99 13.32
CA THR A 313 -25.63 43.79 14.16
C THR A 313 -24.80 44.03 15.41
N VAL A 314 -24.01 45.11 15.35
CA VAL A 314 -23.63 45.85 16.53
C VAL A 314 -24.99 46.01 17.17
N ASN A 315 -25.32 45.13 18.12
CA ASN A 315 -26.48 45.28 18.94
C ASN A 315 -26.12 46.52 19.73
N ASP A 316 -26.42 47.66 19.10
CA ASP A 316 -26.28 48.96 19.69
C ASP A 316 -27.10 48.84 20.96
N ALA A 317 -26.50 49.09 22.12
CA ALA A 317 -27.19 48.91 23.40
C ALA A 317 -28.50 49.73 23.48
N ASN A 318 -28.70 50.61 22.50
CA ASN A 318 -29.81 51.51 22.31
C ASN A 318 -30.75 51.11 21.15
N GLU A 319 -30.58 49.92 20.59
CA GLU A 319 -31.44 49.38 19.52
C GLU A 319 -32.89 49.31 19.99
N ASN A 320 -33.78 50.04 19.31
CA ASN A 320 -35.19 50.22 19.67
C ASN A 320 -35.44 50.78 21.10
N ALA A 321 -34.43 51.39 21.74
CA ALA A 321 -34.61 52.02 23.04
C ALA A 321 -35.39 53.35 22.92
N PRO A 322 -36.33 53.64 23.84
CA PRO A 322 -37.10 54.88 23.79
C PRO A 322 -36.19 56.12 23.90
N GLY A 323 -36.29 57.02 22.92
CA GLY A 323 -35.47 58.25 22.82
C GLY A 323 -34.22 58.14 21.95
N TYR A 324 -34.06 57.05 21.20
CA TYR A 324 -33.00 56.83 20.21
C TYR A 324 -33.58 56.63 18.80
N ALA A 325 -32.92 57.21 17.80
CA ALA A 325 -33.25 57.07 16.38
C ALA A 325 -32.04 56.52 15.60
N GLN A 326 -32.30 55.68 14.60
CA GLN A 326 -31.26 55.11 13.76
C GLN A 326 -30.79 56.10 12.69
N CYS A 327 -29.47 56.27 12.53
CA CYS A 327 -28.92 57.08 11.46
C CYS A 327 -29.00 56.33 10.11
N SER A 328 -29.55 56.98 9.08
CA SER A 328 -29.72 56.43 7.73
C SER A 328 -28.40 56.10 7.01
N ASN A 329 -27.30 56.77 7.39
CA ASN A 329 -25.99 56.60 6.74
C ASN A 329 -25.11 55.56 7.45
N CYS A 330 -24.89 55.69 8.77
CA CYS A 330 -24.05 54.75 9.53
C CYS A 330 -24.79 53.57 10.18
N GLY A 331 -26.13 53.56 10.20
CA GLY A 331 -26.91 52.47 10.80
C GLY A 331 -26.89 52.39 12.33
N ASN A 332 -26.12 53.24 13.03
CA ASN A 332 -26.06 53.27 14.50
C ASN A 332 -27.29 53.96 15.11
N TRP A 333 -27.63 53.59 16.35
CA TRP A 333 -28.73 54.15 17.14
C TRP A 333 -28.24 55.29 18.03
N ILE A 334 -28.83 56.47 17.85
CA ILE A 334 -28.30 57.73 18.40
C ILE A 334 -29.42 58.45 19.13
N PRO A 335 -29.15 59.10 20.29
CA PRO A 335 -30.19 59.83 21.00
C PRO A 335 -30.87 60.84 20.08
N GLU A 336 -32.21 60.88 20.06
CA GLU A 336 -33.01 61.76 19.19
C GLU A 336 -32.62 63.23 19.30
N ARG A 337 -32.21 63.66 20.50
CA ARG A 337 -31.71 65.03 20.75
C ARG A 337 -30.46 65.41 19.96
N THR A 338 -29.67 64.43 19.51
CA THR A 338 -28.37 64.61 18.84
C THR A 338 -28.30 64.03 17.44
N ILE A 339 -29.36 63.35 16.98
CA ILE A 339 -29.40 62.68 15.67
C ILE A 339 -29.11 63.66 14.51
N VAL A 340 -29.64 64.89 14.57
CA VAL A 340 -29.43 65.89 13.51
C VAL A 340 -27.95 66.30 13.40
N LEU A 341 -27.27 66.47 14.54
CA LEU A 341 -25.84 66.81 14.56
C LEU A 341 -24.99 65.62 14.08
N HIS A 342 -25.33 64.41 14.52
CA HIS A 342 -24.62 63.22 14.09
C HIS A 342 -24.81 62.93 12.61
N SER A 343 -26.04 62.95 12.09
CA SER A 343 -26.33 62.66 10.67
C SER A 343 -25.56 63.62 9.77
N ASN A 344 -25.53 64.92 10.09
CA ASN A 344 -24.72 65.90 9.36
C ASN A 344 -23.22 65.62 9.43
N PHE A 345 -22.69 65.22 10.59
CA PHE A 345 -21.27 64.88 10.74
C PHE A 345 -20.91 63.57 10.02
N CYS A 346 -21.79 62.58 10.08
CA CYS A 346 -21.64 61.28 9.44
C CYS A 346 -21.71 61.41 7.92
N GLU A 347 -22.69 62.13 7.35
CA GLU A 347 -22.78 62.39 5.91
C GLU A 347 -21.60 63.20 5.37
N ARG A 348 -20.97 64.01 6.22
CA ARG A 348 -19.77 64.77 5.84
C ARG A 348 -18.53 63.89 5.81
N ASN A 349 -18.35 63.00 6.78
CA ASN A 349 -17.09 62.27 6.97
C ASN A 349 -17.13 60.82 6.51
N ASN A 350 -18.30 60.20 6.39
CA ASN A 350 -18.47 58.79 6.09
C ASN A 350 -19.29 58.57 4.82
N ILE A 351 -18.98 57.50 4.11
CA ILE A 351 -19.65 57.02 2.92
C ILE A 351 -19.95 55.53 3.06
N LYS A 352 -21.17 55.14 2.70
CA LYS A 352 -21.62 53.74 2.70
C LYS A 352 -21.42 53.16 1.30
N CYS A 353 -20.76 52.00 1.22
CA CYS A 353 -20.65 51.27 -0.04
C CYS A 353 -22.02 50.71 -0.45
N ASN A 354 -22.41 50.93 -1.72
CA ASN A 354 -23.69 50.46 -2.24
C ASN A 354 -23.74 48.95 -2.50
N LEU A 355 -22.59 48.28 -2.60
CA LEU A 355 -22.50 46.84 -2.91
C LEU A 355 -22.41 45.97 -1.64
N CYS A 356 -21.59 46.33 -0.64
CA CYS A 356 -21.48 45.57 0.62
C CYS A 356 -22.05 46.26 1.85
N GLY A 357 -22.52 47.51 1.75
CA GLY A 357 -23.07 48.24 2.89
C GLY A 357 -22.04 48.71 3.92
N LYS A 358 -20.74 48.49 3.71
CA LYS A 358 -19.66 48.93 4.61
C LYS A 358 -19.56 50.45 4.67
N ILE A 359 -19.48 50.99 5.88
CA ILE A 359 -19.31 52.43 6.12
C ILE A 359 -17.81 52.72 6.24
N MET A 360 -17.32 53.67 5.45
CA MET A 360 -15.91 54.03 5.36
C MET A 360 -15.78 55.54 5.45
N LYS A 361 -14.59 56.06 5.78
CA LYS A 361 -14.38 57.51 5.75
C LYS A 361 -14.28 58.00 4.31
N LYS A 362 -14.74 59.22 4.02
CA LYS A 362 -14.55 59.85 2.71
C LYS A 362 -13.06 59.96 2.40
N GLY A 363 -12.62 59.39 1.29
CA GLY A 363 -11.21 59.21 0.93
C GLY A 363 -10.80 57.73 0.88
N GLU A 364 -11.31 56.90 1.79
CA GLU A 364 -11.06 55.43 1.84
C GLU A 364 -11.97 54.66 0.85
N ASP A 365 -12.99 55.32 0.30
CA ASP A 365 -13.84 54.80 -0.77
C ASP A 365 -13.07 54.49 -2.06
N LYS A 366 -11.98 55.22 -2.31
CA LYS A 366 -11.13 55.04 -3.49
C LYS A 366 -10.26 53.79 -3.40
N SER A 367 -9.88 53.38 -2.20
CA SER A 367 -9.16 52.14 -1.93
C SER A 367 -10.09 50.94 -1.87
N HIS A 368 -11.40 51.12 -1.64
CA HIS A 368 -12.34 50.00 -1.53
C HIS A 368 -12.64 49.36 -2.89
N TRP A 369 -12.48 48.04 -2.97
CA TRP A 369 -12.63 47.27 -4.20
C TRP A 369 -13.50 46.02 -4.03
N HIS A 370 -14.21 45.68 -5.11
CA HIS A 370 -15.01 44.47 -5.25
C HIS A 370 -14.56 43.72 -6.49
N CYS A 371 -14.40 42.40 -6.38
CA CYS A 371 -14.17 41.59 -7.54
C CYS A 371 -15.45 41.50 -8.40
N SER A 372 -15.30 41.53 -9.72
CA SER A 372 -16.42 41.38 -10.66
C SER A 372 -16.82 39.93 -10.91
N LYS A 373 -15.97 38.97 -10.54
CA LYS A 373 -16.13 37.53 -10.80
C LYS A 373 -16.47 36.71 -9.54
N CYS A 374 -16.28 37.27 -8.34
CA CYS A 374 -16.60 36.59 -7.08
C CYS A 374 -16.97 37.61 -5.98
N ASP A 375 -17.41 37.11 -4.82
CA ASP A 375 -17.88 37.93 -3.69
C ASP A 375 -16.74 38.56 -2.86
N LYS A 376 -15.50 38.58 -3.36
CA LYS A 376 -14.35 39.14 -2.62
C LYS A 376 -14.44 40.66 -2.53
N ILE A 377 -14.28 41.14 -1.31
CA ILE A 377 -14.21 42.55 -0.93
C ILE A 377 -12.81 42.80 -0.36
N GLY A 378 -12.15 43.87 -0.78
CA GLY A 378 -10.79 44.18 -0.35
C GLY A 378 -10.38 45.61 -0.69
N ASP A 379 -9.07 45.86 -0.60
CA ASP A 379 -8.46 47.09 -1.09
C ASP A 379 -8.08 46.92 -2.57
N ILE A 380 -8.04 48.02 -3.33
CA ILE A 380 -7.65 48.04 -4.74
C ILE A 380 -6.19 47.57 -4.93
N SER A 381 -5.35 47.73 -3.91
CA SER A 381 -3.99 47.17 -3.89
C SER A 381 -3.98 45.63 -3.94
N GLU A 382 -5.04 44.97 -3.47
CA GLU A 382 -5.17 43.50 -3.48
C GLU A 382 -5.72 42.97 -4.81
N GLN A 383 -6.31 43.84 -5.64
CA GLN A 383 -7.00 43.46 -6.87
C GLN A 383 -6.11 42.63 -7.80
N ALA A 384 -4.89 43.11 -8.07
CA ALA A 384 -3.97 42.45 -9.01
C ALA A 384 -3.60 41.05 -8.53
N LYS A 385 -3.29 40.89 -7.23
CA LYS A 385 -2.95 39.59 -6.64
C LYS A 385 -4.15 38.65 -6.64
N HIS A 386 -5.33 39.15 -6.29
CA HIS A 386 -6.55 38.35 -6.31
C HIS A 386 -6.88 37.83 -7.72
N GLU A 387 -6.79 38.68 -8.74
CA GLU A 387 -7.05 38.29 -10.12
C GLU A 387 -6.04 37.26 -10.63
N VAL A 388 -4.76 37.41 -10.27
CA VAL A 388 -3.71 36.43 -10.57
C VAL A 388 -4.02 35.09 -9.90
N ILE A 389 -4.38 35.06 -8.62
CA ILE A 389 -4.53 33.81 -7.85
C ILE A 389 -5.84 33.09 -8.17
N PHE A 390 -6.96 33.80 -8.30
CA PHE A 390 -8.29 33.21 -8.36
C PHE A 390 -8.97 33.26 -9.75
N HIS A 391 -8.47 34.08 -10.69
CA HIS A 391 -9.13 34.34 -11.97
C HIS A 391 -8.22 34.25 -13.20
N THR A 392 -7.05 33.61 -13.06
CA THR A 392 -6.10 33.39 -14.15
C THR A 392 -6.14 31.93 -14.57
N GLU A 393 -6.45 31.67 -15.84
CA GLU A 393 -6.50 30.32 -16.42
C GLU A 393 -5.16 29.61 -16.25
N ARG A 394 -5.20 28.41 -15.66
CA ARG A 394 -4.07 27.52 -15.45
C ARG A 394 -4.41 26.13 -15.94
N LYS A 395 -3.42 25.46 -16.50
CA LYS A 395 -3.53 24.10 -17.05
C LYS A 395 -2.64 23.14 -16.30
N CYS A 396 -3.21 22.04 -15.86
CA CYS A 396 -2.48 20.90 -15.32
C CYS A 396 -1.96 20.02 -16.46
N SER A 397 -0.88 19.28 -16.22
CA SER A 397 -0.28 18.38 -17.21
C SER A 397 -1.22 17.28 -17.71
N CYS A 398 -2.17 16.87 -16.87
CA CYS A 398 -3.18 15.88 -17.22
C CYS A 398 -4.33 16.46 -18.07
N GLY A 399 -4.28 17.73 -18.44
CA GLY A 399 -5.31 18.41 -19.25
C GLY A 399 -6.42 19.11 -18.46
N PHE A 400 -6.42 19.05 -17.13
CA PHE A 400 -7.37 19.80 -16.30
C PHE A 400 -7.12 21.31 -16.38
N VAL A 401 -8.18 22.11 -16.51
CA VAL A 401 -8.10 23.58 -16.62
C VAL A 401 -8.94 24.21 -15.52
N THR A 402 -8.39 25.20 -14.82
CA THR A 402 -9.09 25.98 -13.79
C THR A 402 -8.59 27.42 -13.78
N GLU A 403 -9.38 28.36 -13.26
CA GLU A 403 -9.00 29.76 -13.11
C GLU A 403 -8.37 30.06 -11.73
N SER A 404 -8.50 29.13 -10.79
CA SER A 404 -8.12 29.29 -9.38
C SER A 404 -6.94 28.40 -9.01
N LEU A 405 -5.91 29.00 -8.41
CA LEU A 405 -4.71 28.32 -7.97
C LEU A 405 -4.98 27.31 -6.82
N PRO A 406 -5.79 27.63 -5.78
CA PRO A 406 -6.24 26.62 -4.81
C PRO A 406 -6.94 25.41 -5.44
N ASP A 407 -7.76 25.62 -6.47
CA ASP A 407 -8.47 24.52 -7.13
C ASP A 407 -7.52 23.63 -7.93
N LEU A 408 -6.47 24.23 -8.52
CA LEU A 408 -5.42 23.48 -9.19
C LEU A 408 -4.63 22.61 -8.20
N ALA A 409 -4.28 23.17 -7.04
CA ALA A 409 -3.61 22.43 -5.96
C ALA A 409 -4.49 21.29 -5.44
N LEU A 410 -5.79 21.55 -5.23
CA LEU A 410 -6.76 20.54 -4.84
C LEU A 410 -6.88 19.41 -5.87
N HIS A 411 -6.90 19.74 -7.16
CA HIS A 411 -6.91 18.75 -8.23
C HIS A 411 -5.63 17.89 -8.21
N ARG A 412 -4.45 18.50 -8.20
CA ARG A 412 -3.15 17.80 -8.18
C ARG A 412 -3.01 16.81 -7.03
N ARG A 413 -3.59 17.14 -5.87
CA ARG A 413 -3.51 16.28 -4.68
C ARG A 413 -4.64 15.26 -4.54
N THR A 414 -5.75 15.37 -5.25
CA THR A 414 -6.90 14.46 -5.08
C THR A 414 -7.15 13.59 -6.31
N THR A 415 -7.40 14.22 -7.45
CA THR A 415 -8.02 13.60 -8.64
C THR A 415 -7.09 13.55 -9.84
N CYS A 416 -5.93 14.19 -9.77
CA CYS A 416 -4.98 14.25 -10.87
C CYS A 416 -4.42 12.86 -11.22
N PRO A 417 -4.56 12.42 -12.48
CA PRO A 417 -3.96 11.16 -12.96
C PRO A 417 -2.43 11.11 -12.82
N ASP A 418 -1.76 12.27 -12.88
CA ASP A 418 -0.30 12.37 -12.73
C ASP A 418 0.18 12.32 -11.27
N LYS A 419 -0.75 12.38 -10.30
CA LYS A 419 -0.42 12.27 -8.88
C LYS A 419 0.31 10.94 -8.61
N LEU A 420 1.38 10.99 -7.83
CA LEU A 420 2.11 9.80 -7.43
C LEU A 420 1.45 9.14 -6.20
N VAL A 421 1.25 7.83 -6.28
CA VAL A 421 0.68 6.99 -5.23
C VAL A 421 1.56 5.75 -5.05
N ILE A 422 1.68 5.28 -3.81
CA ILE A 422 2.38 4.03 -3.52
C ILE A 422 1.39 2.89 -3.76
N CYS A 423 1.72 1.98 -4.66
CA CYS A 423 0.88 0.84 -4.98
C CYS A 423 0.79 -0.12 -3.78
N ARG A 424 -0.42 -0.46 -3.34
CA ARG A 424 -0.67 -1.43 -2.25
C ARG A 424 -0.10 -2.83 -2.50
N PHE A 425 0.14 -3.20 -3.76
CA PHE A 425 0.51 -4.56 -4.15
C PHE A 425 2.01 -4.75 -4.43
N CYS A 426 2.66 -3.77 -5.07
CA CYS A 426 4.10 -3.82 -5.37
C CYS A 426 4.92 -2.83 -4.55
N SER A 427 4.27 -1.96 -3.76
CA SER A 427 4.92 -0.95 -2.92
C SER A 427 5.75 0.10 -3.65
N ASN A 428 5.67 0.15 -4.99
CA ASN A 428 6.37 1.14 -5.80
C ASN A 428 5.56 2.44 -5.92
N LEU A 429 6.28 3.56 -6.02
CA LEU A 429 5.71 4.87 -6.30
C LEU A 429 5.37 4.96 -7.79
N VAL A 430 4.10 5.08 -8.12
CA VAL A 430 3.58 5.07 -9.50
C VAL A 430 2.58 6.21 -9.71
N LYS A 431 2.31 6.57 -10.96
CA LYS A 431 1.21 7.50 -11.27
C LYS A 431 -0.13 6.86 -10.92
N GLN A 432 -1.06 7.66 -10.40
CA GLN A 432 -2.43 7.24 -10.08
C GLN A 432 -3.16 6.76 -11.34
N GLY A 433 -2.91 7.42 -12.48
CA GLY A 433 -3.59 7.15 -13.74
C GLY A 433 -5.07 7.52 -13.68
N GLU A 434 -5.79 7.23 -14.76
CA GLU A 434 -7.23 7.43 -14.79
C GLU A 434 -7.96 6.46 -13.84
N PRO A 435 -9.15 6.84 -13.32
CA PRO A 435 -9.97 5.94 -12.53
C PRO A 435 -10.21 4.61 -13.25
N SER A 436 -10.22 3.51 -12.48
CA SER A 436 -10.47 2.18 -13.06
C SER A 436 -11.86 2.10 -13.72
N THR A 437 -11.93 1.44 -14.87
CA THR A 437 -13.20 1.13 -15.56
C THR A 437 -13.99 0.01 -14.87
N ASN A 438 -13.35 -0.77 -14.01
CA ASN A 438 -13.99 -1.86 -13.29
C ASN A 438 -14.68 -1.34 -12.02
N GLN A 439 -15.98 -1.59 -11.91
CA GLN A 439 -16.81 -1.10 -10.79
C GLN A 439 -16.32 -1.58 -9.42
N ASN A 440 -15.82 -2.81 -9.31
CA ASN A 440 -15.29 -3.32 -8.04
C ASN A 440 -13.99 -2.61 -7.63
N ASP A 441 -13.12 -2.33 -8.60
CA ASP A 441 -11.84 -1.64 -8.33
C ASP A 441 -12.08 -0.17 -7.97
N MET A 442 -13.12 0.44 -8.53
CA MET A 442 -13.57 1.78 -8.17
C MET A 442 -14.09 1.85 -6.72
N LEU A 443 -14.88 0.86 -6.28
CA LEU A 443 -15.38 0.79 -4.90
C LEU A 443 -14.26 0.60 -3.87
N GLU A 444 -13.23 -0.17 -4.22
CA GLU A 444 -12.03 -0.38 -3.40
C GLU A 444 -11.03 0.79 -3.47
N GLY A 445 -11.33 1.80 -4.30
CA GLY A 445 -10.50 3.00 -4.50
C GLY A 445 -9.13 2.68 -5.10
N LEU A 446 -9.04 1.67 -5.96
CA LEU A 446 -7.78 1.26 -6.59
C LEU A 446 -7.42 2.22 -7.73
N ALA A 447 -6.16 2.68 -7.70
CA ALA A 447 -5.57 3.41 -8.81
C ALA A 447 -5.41 2.52 -10.06
N SER A 448 -5.20 3.11 -11.24
CA SER A 448 -5.06 2.38 -12.51
C SER A 448 -3.99 1.29 -12.44
N HIS A 449 -2.81 1.65 -11.93
CA HIS A 449 -1.72 0.70 -11.74
C HIS A 449 -2.07 -0.38 -10.71
N GLU A 450 -2.77 -0.03 -9.63
CA GLU A 450 -3.17 -1.00 -8.60
C GLU A 450 -4.18 -2.01 -9.13
N SER A 451 -5.12 -1.60 -9.99
CA SER A 451 -6.06 -2.50 -10.65
C SER A 451 -5.32 -3.53 -11.51
N TYR A 452 -4.34 -3.10 -12.30
CA TYR A 452 -3.50 -3.98 -13.12
C TYR A 452 -2.60 -4.89 -12.27
N CYS A 453 -1.86 -4.29 -11.32
CA CYS A 453 -0.90 -4.99 -10.46
C CYS A 453 -1.59 -6.00 -9.55
N GLY A 454 -2.74 -5.64 -8.97
CA GLY A 454 -3.61 -6.51 -8.19
C GLY A 454 -4.34 -7.57 -9.00
N GLY A 455 -4.42 -7.42 -10.34
CA GLY A 455 -4.97 -8.41 -11.27
C GLY A 455 -4.06 -9.63 -11.48
N ARG A 456 -2.79 -9.56 -11.07
CA ARG A 456 -1.84 -10.68 -11.16
C ARG A 456 -2.29 -11.84 -10.27
N THR A 457 -1.98 -13.06 -10.69
CA THR A 457 -2.28 -14.27 -9.91
C THR A 457 -1.11 -14.66 -9.02
N ILE A 458 -1.42 -15.10 -7.80
CA ILE A 458 -0.50 -15.75 -6.88
C ILE A 458 -1.01 -17.14 -6.53
N THR A 459 -0.11 -18.02 -6.09
CA THR A 459 -0.49 -19.37 -5.66
C THR A 459 -0.87 -19.35 -4.18
N CYS A 460 -2.09 -19.76 -3.85
CA CYS A 460 -2.54 -19.85 -2.46
C CYS A 460 -1.69 -20.89 -1.69
N VAL A 461 -1.16 -20.51 -0.53
CA VAL A 461 -0.33 -21.41 0.29
C VAL A 461 -1.13 -22.62 0.81
N LYS A 462 -2.43 -22.43 1.11
CA LYS A 462 -3.32 -23.46 1.68
C LYS A 462 -3.85 -24.45 0.65
N CYS A 463 -4.40 -23.97 -0.47
CA CYS A 463 -5.04 -24.85 -1.46
C CYS A 463 -4.26 -25.02 -2.77
N LYS A 464 -3.12 -24.34 -2.93
CA LYS A 464 -2.26 -24.37 -4.14
C LYS A 464 -2.95 -23.95 -5.44
N LYS A 465 -4.14 -23.36 -5.36
CA LYS A 465 -4.84 -22.79 -6.52
C LYS A 465 -4.30 -21.39 -6.83
N ALA A 466 -4.33 -21.02 -8.10
CA ALA A 466 -4.05 -19.66 -8.53
C ALA A 466 -5.21 -18.73 -8.12
N VAL A 467 -4.89 -17.63 -7.45
CA VAL A 467 -5.83 -16.63 -6.93
C VAL A 467 -5.34 -15.25 -7.33
N ILE A 468 -6.27 -14.38 -7.74
CA ILE A 468 -5.96 -12.99 -8.08
C ILE A 468 -5.52 -12.25 -6.82
N LEU A 469 -4.43 -11.49 -6.89
CA LEU A 469 -3.76 -10.84 -5.75
C LEU A 469 -4.72 -9.95 -4.95
N LYS A 470 -5.53 -9.12 -5.62
CA LYS A 470 -6.54 -8.28 -4.95
C LYS A 470 -7.65 -9.06 -4.23
N ASN A 471 -7.88 -10.33 -4.59
CA ASN A 471 -8.91 -11.19 -4.00
C ASN A 471 -8.36 -12.16 -2.94
N VAL A 472 -7.07 -12.08 -2.60
CA VAL A 472 -6.43 -13.02 -1.65
C VAL A 472 -7.06 -12.93 -0.27
N ALA A 473 -7.39 -11.73 0.20
CA ALA A 473 -8.03 -11.54 1.51
C ALA A 473 -9.41 -12.23 1.56
N ALA A 474 -10.24 -12.04 0.53
CA ALA A 474 -11.53 -12.72 0.43
C ALA A 474 -11.37 -14.24 0.33
N HIS A 475 -10.41 -14.72 -0.45
CA HIS A 475 -10.10 -16.14 -0.56
C HIS A 475 -9.63 -16.76 0.76
N MET A 476 -8.84 -16.04 1.57
CA MET A 476 -8.43 -16.49 2.91
C MET A 476 -9.63 -16.62 3.86
N LYS A 477 -10.57 -15.66 3.82
CA LYS A 477 -11.83 -15.75 4.58
C LYS A 477 -12.65 -16.98 4.18
N MET A 478 -12.67 -17.35 2.90
CA MET A 478 -13.35 -18.59 2.47
C MET A 478 -12.75 -19.83 3.14
N HIS A 479 -11.42 -19.92 3.26
CA HIS A 479 -10.78 -21.02 3.98
C HIS A 479 -11.12 -21.03 5.47
N GLU A 480 -11.29 -19.87 6.10
CA GLU A 480 -11.75 -19.77 7.48
C GLU A 480 -13.18 -20.28 7.64
N VAL A 481 -14.08 -19.91 6.72
CA VAL A 481 -15.46 -20.41 6.70
C VAL A 481 -15.50 -21.93 6.48
N GLU A 482 -14.73 -22.46 5.53
CA GLU A 482 -14.59 -23.90 5.30
C GLU A 482 -14.08 -24.62 6.55
N LYS A 483 -13.08 -24.06 7.22
CA LYS A 483 -12.54 -24.55 8.49
C LYS A 483 -13.61 -24.62 9.58
N GLN A 484 -14.43 -23.58 9.75
CA GLN A 484 -15.50 -23.56 10.75
C GLN A 484 -16.63 -24.56 10.44
N ASN A 485 -16.93 -24.76 9.15
CA ASN A 485 -17.98 -25.67 8.68
C ASN A 485 -17.56 -27.15 8.65
N GLN A 486 -16.35 -27.51 9.10
CA GLN A 486 -15.92 -28.89 9.15
C GLN A 486 -16.79 -29.73 10.09
N ARG A 487 -17.22 -30.90 9.61
CA ARG A 487 -17.92 -31.89 10.44
C ARG A 487 -16.96 -32.52 11.44
N LEU A 488 -17.49 -32.94 12.58
CA LEU A 488 -16.71 -33.67 13.59
C LEU A 488 -16.10 -34.95 12.98
N PRO A 489 -14.81 -35.22 13.22
CA PRO A 489 -14.16 -36.44 12.77
C PRO A 489 -14.90 -37.70 13.24
N PRO A 490 -15.13 -38.71 12.38
CA PRO A 490 -15.82 -39.94 12.75
C PRO A 490 -14.87 -40.84 13.55
N LEU A 491 -14.78 -40.63 14.86
CA LEU A 491 -13.92 -41.42 15.73
C LEU A 491 -14.53 -42.76 16.12
N CYS A 492 -13.65 -43.73 16.39
CA CYS A 492 -14.02 -45.04 16.92
C CYS A 492 -14.85 -44.90 18.20
N ARG A 493 -15.96 -45.64 18.28
CA ARG A 493 -16.87 -45.69 19.44
C ARG A 493 -16.18 -46.15 20.74
N ASN A 494 -15.03 -46.81 20.66
CA ASN A 494 -14.23 -47.17 21.82
C ASN A 494 -13.55 -45.91 22.38
N ALA A 495 -13.94 -45.49 23.59
CA ALA A 495 -13.42 -44.31 24.29
C ALA A 495 -11.91 -44.39 24.56
N ASN A 496 -11.33 -45.59 24.61
CA ASN A 496 -9.88 -45.75 24.74
C ASN A 496 -9.13 -45.69 23.40
N CYS A 497 -9.84 -45.62 22.27
CA CYS A 497 -9.25 -45.63 20.93
C CYS A 497 -9.09 -44.20 20.38
N ALA A 498 -8.00 -44.00 19.63
CA ALA A 498 -7.70 -42.76 18.93
C ALA A 498 -7.90 -42.85 17.40
N ARG A 499 -8.33 -44.01 16.88
CA ARG A 499 -8.48 -44.26 15.43
C ARG A 499 -9.86 -43.85 14.93
N ASN A 500 -9.98 -43.64 13.62
CA ASN A 500 -11.25 -43.42 12.93
C ASN A 500 -12.18 -44.65 12.97
N ALA A 501 -13.49 -44.41 13.08
CA ALA A 501 -14.52 -45.44 12.99
C ALA A 501 -14.61 -45.98 11.56
N ALA A 502 -14.74 -47.31 11.45
CA ALA A 502 -15.06 -47.97 10.20
C ALA A 502 -16.58 -48.18 10.07
N VAL A 503 -17.03 -48.50 8.86
CA VAL A 503 -18.44 -48.85 8.59
C VAL A 503 -18.70 -50.26 9.13
N ASN A 504 -19.19 -50.36 10.37
CA ASN A 504 -19.65 -51.61 10.97
C ASN A 504 -20.79 -51.36 11.97
N SER A 505 -21.44 -52.45 12.39
CA SER A 505 -22.61 -52.44 13.29
C SER A 505 -22.36 -51.80 14.66
N LEU A 506 -21.09 -51.62 15.07
CA LEU A 506 -20.71 -51.05 16.36
C LEU A 506 -19.98 -49.69 16.24
N ARG A 507 -19.80 -49.15 15.02
CA ARG A 507 -18.98 -47.94 14.75
C ARG A 507 -17.58 -47.97 15.39
N LEU A 508 -16.97 -49.15 15.43
CA LEU A 508 -15.58 -49.33 15.90
C LEU A 508 -14.60 -49.17 14.73
N CYS A 509 -13.32 -48.90 15.01
CA CYS A 509 -12.28 -49.04 13.99
C CYS A 509 -12.09 -50.51 13.60
N THR A 510 -11.46 -50.79 12.46
CA THR A 510 -11.22 -52.16 11.96
C THR A 510 -10.53 -53.06 13.00
N VAL A 511 -9.54 -52.52 13.72
CA VAL A 511 -8.78 -53.26 14.75
C VAL A 511 -9.63 -53.54 15.99
N CYS A 512 -10.41 -52.57 16.46
CA CYS A 512 -11.30 -52.77 17.62
C CYS A 512 -12.47 -53.69 17.29
N PHE A 513 -12.91 -53.71 16.03
CA PHE A 513 -13.98 -54.59 15.56
C PHE A 513 -13.53 -56.02 15.26
N GLY A 514 -12.25 -56.23 14.93
CA GLY A 514 -11.69 -57.53 14.55
C GLY A 514 -12.10 -58.71 15.45
N PRO A 515 -12.00 -58.59 16.80
CA PRO A 515 -12.42 -59.67 17.73
C PRO A 515 -13.91 -60.03 17.67
N PHE A 516 -14.75 -59.16 17.10
CA PHE A 516 -16.19 -59.31 16.98
C PHE A 516 -16.65 -59.53 15.53
N TRP A 517 -15.73 -59.62 14.59
CA TRP A 517 -16.06 -59.97 13.22
C TRP A 517 -16.45 -61.45 13.15
N SER A 518 -17.48 -61.79 12.38
CA SER A 518 -17.87 -63.17 12.07
C SER A 518 -18.41 -63.22 10.65
N PRO A 519 -18.06 -64.25 9.85
CA PRO A 519 -18.62 -64.43 8.52
C PRO A 519 -20.08 -64.92 8.54
N THR A 520 -20.58 -65.40 9.68
CA THR A 520 -21.95 -65.89 9.83
C THR A 520 -22.95 -64.74 9.92
N ALA A 521 -24.01 -64.76 9.09
CA ALA A 521 -25.09 -63.77 9.16
C ALA A 521 -25.84 -63.86 10.51
N ASP A 522 -25.88 -62.76 11.27
CA ASP A 522 -26.62 -62.62 12.52
C ASP A 522 -27.60 -61.44 12.42
N PRO A 523 -28.81 -61.65 11.86
CA PRO A 523 -29.81 -60.61 11.68
C PRO A 523 -30.26 -59.98 13.00
N THR A 524 -30.21 -60.76 14.09
CA THR A 524 -30.67 -60.35 15.43
C THR A 524 -29.59 -59.68 16.28
N LYS A 525 -28.32 -59.67 15.81
CA LYS A 525 -27.13 -59.19 16.53
C LYS A 525 -26.87 -59.87 17.89
N LYS A 526 -27.59 -60.93 18.24
CA LYS A 526 -27.46 -61.61 19.54
C LYS A 526 -26.07 -62.22 19.71
N MET A 527 -25.55 -62.89 18.69
CA MET A 527 -24.22 -63.52 18.71
C MET A 527 -23.11 -62.47 18.72
N LEU A 528 -23.34 -61.31 18.10
CA LEU A 528 -22.43 -60.16 18.22
C LEU A 528 -22.36 -59.67 19.67
N PHE A 529 -23.50 -59.41 20.31
CA PHE A 529 -23.53 -58.91 21.69
C PHE A 529 -23.05 -59.94 22.72
N THR A 530 -23.28 -61.23 22.51
CA THR A 530 -22.70 -62.29 23.34
C THR A 530 -21.17 -62.26 23.31
N ARG A 531 -20.56 -62.03 22.14
CA ARG A 531 -19.10 -61.91 22.01
C ARG A 531 -18.56 -60.64 22.69
N VAL A 532 -19.27 -59.52 22.54
CA VAL A 532 -18.95 -58.28 23.27
C VAL A 532 -19.01 -58.50 24.78
N ALA A 533 -20.07 -59.13 25.29
CA ALA A 533 -20.24 -59.44 26.70
C ALA A 533 -19.11 -60.32 27.23
N ARG A 534 -18.76 -61.38 26.49
CA ARG A 534 -17.67 -62.29 26.86
C ARG A 534 -16.32 -61.57 26.96
N LYS A 535 -16.06 -60.64 26.03
CA LYS A 535 -14.82 -59.84 26.02
C LYS A 535 -14.74 -58.89 27.21
N TYR A 536 -15.81 -58.17 27.54
CA TYR A 536 -15.83 -57.31 28.73
C TYR A 536 -15.74 -58.11 30.03
N HIS A 537 -16.45 -59.23 30.13
CA HIS A 537 -16.37 -60.11 31.29
C HIS A 537 -14.93 -60.58 31.53
N GLN A 538 -14.22 -60.97 30.47
CA GLN A 538 -12.80 -61.31 30.54
C GLN A 538 -11.92 -60.11 30.97
N GLN A 539 -12.19 -58.90 30.44
CA GLN A 539 -11.47 -57.69 30.84
C GLN A 539 -11.66 -57.34 32.32
N LEU A 540 -12.86 -57.52 32.89
CA LEU A 540 -13.16 -57.18 34.28
C LEU A 540 -12.71 -58.24 35.30
N THR A 541 -12.63 -59.50 34.91
CA THR A 541 -12.25 -60.61 35.79
C THR A 541 -10.74 -60.92 35.75
N VAL A 542 -10.17 -61.04 34.56
CA VAL A 542 -8.76 -61.44 34.35
C VAL A 542 -7.90 -60.25 33.89
N GLY A 543 -8.49 -59.32 33.13
CA GLY A 543 -7.77 -58.19 32.54
C GLY A 543 -6.96 -58.57 31.30
N CYS A 544 -6.29 -57.58 30.72
CA CYS A 544 -5.53 -57.73 29.47
C CYS A 544 -4.07 -58.16 29.67
N LYS A 545 -3.58 -58.23 30.91
CA LYS A 545 -2.21 -58.61 31.30
C LYS A 545 -1.08 -57.69 30.80
N ASN A 546 -1.41 -56.55 30.20
CA ASN A 546 -0.44 -55.55 29.76
C ASN A 546 -0.19 -54.50 30.86
N SER A 547 1.08 -54.30 31.23
CA SER A 547 1.50 -53.39 32.31
C SER A 547 1.22 -51.90 32.03
N TRP A 548 1.14 -51.51 30.76
CA TRP A 548 0.88 -50.13 30.32
C TRP A 548 -0.63 -49.82 30.17
N CYS A 549 -1.50 -50.80 30.40
CA CYS A 549 -2.95 -50.58 30.31
C CYS A 549 -3.42 -49.65 31.42
N LYS A 550 -4.11 -48.57 31.08
CA LYS A 550 -4.80 -47.67 32.03
C LYS A 550 -6.32 -47.62 31.82
N ASN A 551 -6.91 -48.67 31.24
CA ASN A 551 -8.35 -48.73 30.99
C ASN A 551 -9.06 -49.02 32.32
N GLU A 552 -9.96 -48.14 32.75
CA GLU A 552 -10.73 -48.29 34.00
C GLU A 552 -11.63 -49.54 34.00
N PHE A 553 -12.04 -50.00 32.81
CA PHE A 553 -12.86 -51.20 32.59
C PHE A 553 -12.00 -52.45 32.31
N CYS A 554 -10.80 -52.50 32.89
CA CYS A 554 -9.88 -53.63 32.80
C CYS A 554 -9.23 -53.89 34.17
N ALA A 555 -9.32 -55.12 34.67
CA ALA A 555 -8.72 -55.55 35.94
C ALA A 555 -7.22 -55.26 36.03
N THR A 556 -6.50 -55.39 34.91
CA THR A 556 -5.07 -55.03 34.84
C THR A 556 -4.83 -53.53 34.90
N GLY A 557 -5.76 -52.71 34.40
CA GLY A 557 -5.57 -51.27 34.27
C GLY A 557 -6.01 -50.46 35.49
N ASN A 558 -6.98 -50.99 36.25
CA ASN A 558 -7.45 -50.41 37.51
C ASN A 558 -6.90 -51.15 38.76
N SER A 559 -6.10 -52.20 38.57
CA SER A 559 -5.56 -53.08 39.63
C SER A 559 -6.62 -53.68 40.56
N GLN A 560 -7.87 -53.78 40.10
CA GLN A 560 -9.01 -54.29 40.86
C GLN A 560 -9.74 -55.37 40.06
N PRO A 561 -9.30 -56.64 40.16
CA PRO A 561 -10.02 -57.75 39.55
C PRO A 561 -11.38 -57.94 40.23
N LYS A 562 -12.44 -58.02 39.43
CA LYS A 562 -13.80 -58.28 39.93
C LYS A 562 -14.09 -59.78 39.90
N ASP A 563 -14.81 -60.28 40.89
CA ASP A 563 -15.40 -61.62 40.83
C ASP A 563 -16.46 -61.70 39.72
N ALA A 564 -16.78 -62.92 39.28
CA ALA A 564 -17.67 -63.14 38.14
C ALA A 564 -19.07 -62.52 38.34
N THR A 565 -19.59 -62.53 39.56
CA THR A 565 -20.90 -61.97 39.90
C THR A 565 -20.87 -60.45 39.84
N THR A 566 -19.88 -59.81 40.48
CA THR A 566 -19.72 -58.35 40.43
C THR A 566 -19.38 -57.83 39.02
N ALA A 567 -18.62 -58.59 38.23
CA ALA A 567 -18.32 -58.29 36.85
C ALA A 567 -19.59 -58.31 35.96
N ALA A 568 -20.45 -59.31 36.14
CA ALA A 568 -21.73 -59.42 35.44
C ALA A 568 -22.68 -58.25 35.80
N THR A 569 -22.80 -57.92 37.09
CA THR A 569 -23.62 -56.79 37.56
C THR A 569 -23.14 -55.43 37.01
N THR A 570 -21.82 -55.23 36.88
CA THR A 570 -21.24 -54.02 36.28
C THR A 570 -21.49 -53.95 34.76
N LEU A 571 -21.53 -55.10 34.08
CA LEU A 571 -21.59 -55.20 32.62
C LEU A 571 -23.00 -55.03 32.04
N ILE A 572 -24.03 -55.51 32.74
CA ILE A 572 -25.44 -55.45 32.29
C ILE A 572 -25.87 -54.02 31.87
N PRO A 573 -25.68 -52.96 32.68
CA PRO A 573 -26.10 -51.61 32.28
C PRO A 573 -25.31 -51.06 31.09
N LEU A 574 -24.02 -51.39 30.98
CA LEU A 574 -23.19 -50.97 29.85
C LEU A 574 -23.63 -51.63 28.54
N LEU A 575 -23.96 -52.92 28.57
CA LEU A 575 -24.46 -53.62 27.38
C LEU A 575 -25.83 -53.11 26.95
N GLN A 576 -26.73 -52.81 27.90
CA GLN A 576 -28.03 -52.21 27.60
C GLN A 576 -27.88 -50.84 26.92
N GLN A 577 -26.96 -49.99 27.41
CA GLN A 577 -26.66 -48.69 26.78
C GLN A 577 -26.05 -48.84 25.38
N VAL A 578 -25.16 -49.83 25.19
CA VAL A 578 -24.54 -50.08 23.89
C VAL A 578 -25.54 -50.64 22.87
N GLN A 579 -26.54 -51.39 23.34
CA GLN A 579 -27.64 -51.94 22.53
C GLN A 579 -28.70 -50.89 22.17
N SER A 580 -29.04 -49.99 23.10
CA SER A 580 -30.11 -49.01 22.92
C SER A 580 -29.67 -47.78 22.12
N SER A 581 -28.40 -47.40 22.20
CA SER A 581 -27.84 -46.25 21.49
C SER A 581 -26.64 -46.64 20.65
N ASN A 582 -26.54 -46.07 19.45
CA ASN A 582 -25.33 -46.19 18.61
C ASN A 582 -24.22 -45.18 19.00
N SER A 583 -24.47 -44.27 19.93
CA SER A 583 -23.51 -43.25 20.40
C SER A 583 -22.91 -43.54 21.78
N ALA A 584 -23.46 -44.48 22.56
CA ALA A 584 -22.95 -44.77 23.91
C ALA A 584 -21.49 -45.31 23.86
N PRO A 585 -20.55 -44.78 24.65
CA PRO A 585 -19.14 -45.16 24.56
C PRO A 585 -18.89 -46.62 24.93
N MET A 586 -17.89 -47.24 24.29
CA MET A 586 -17.36 -48.56 24.64
C MET A 586 -15.97 -48.41 25.28
N TYR A 587 -15.58 -49.30 26.18
CA TYR A 587 -14.32 -49.26 26.92
C TYR A 587 -13.51 -50.55 26.74
N LEU A 588 -13.00 -50.77 25.53
CA LEU A 588 -12.21 -51.95 25.18
C LEU A 588 -10.72 -51.65 25.33
N CYS A 589 -9.94 -52.64 25.74
CA CYS A 589 -8.48 -52.51 25.76
C CYS A 589 -7.93 -52.38 24.33
N VAL A 590 -6.98 -51.47 24.14
CA VAL A 590 -6.29 -51.18 22.86
C VAL A 590 -4.79 -51.39 23.03
N ASP A 591 -4.02 -51.29 21.94
CA ASP A 591 -2.54 -51.32 21.95
C ASP A 591 -1.91 -50.08 22.61
N GLU A 592 -0.63 -50.22 22.99
CA GLU A 592 0.13 -49.20 23.73
C GLU A 592 0.18 -47.85 23.00
N ASN A 593 0.43 -47.87 21.68
CA ASN A 593 0.53 -46.65 20.89
C ASN A 593 -0.80 -45.89 20.84
N THR A 594 -1.91 -46.60 20.57
CA THR A 594 -3.24 -46.00 20.54
C THR A 594 -3.65 -45.47 21.91
N MET A 595 -3.30 -46.18 22.97
CA MET A 595 -3.56 -45.75 24.34
C MET A 595 -2.77 -44.48 24.70
N LYS A 596 -1.48 -44.42 24.37
CA LYS A 596 -0.65 -43.22 24.56
C LYS A 596 -1.22 -42.03 23.80
N LYS A 597 -1.57 -42.19 22.51
CA LYS A 597 -2.19 -41.14 21.70
C LYS A 597 -3.51 -40.64 22.31
N ARG A 598 -4.36 -41.53 22.81
CA ARG A 598 -5.62 -41.13 23.47
C ARG A 598 -5.38 -40.35 24.76
N LEU A 599 -4.40 -40.74 25.57
CA LEU A 599 -4.03 -40.02 26.79
C LEU A 599 -3.48 -38.63 26.47
N LEU A 600 -2.58 -38.52 25.48
CA LEU A 600 -2.03 -37.23 25.02
C LEU A 600 -3.14 -36.30 24.49
N ALA A 601 -4.11 -36.82 23.73
CA ALA A 601 -5.23 -36.03 23.25
C ALA A 601 -6.15 -35.54 24.39
N ASN A 602 -6.37 -36.37 25.43
CA ASN A 602 -7.11 -35.96 26.62
C ASN A 602 -6.35 -34.89 27.43
N LEU A 603 -5.01 -34.96 27.50
CA LEU A 603 -4.18 -33.94 28.12
C LEU A 603 -4.26 -32.62 27.34
N LEU A 604 -4.18 -32.67 26.01
CA LEU A 604 -4.32 -31.50 25.15
C LEU A 604 -5.70 -30.83 25.29
N TYR A 605 -6.76 -31.63 25.45
CA TYR A 605 -8.13 -31.16 25.62
C TYR A 605 -8.40 -30.53 27.00
N LYS A 606 -7.79 -31.06 28.08
CA LYS A 606 -7.97 -30.59 29.46
C LYS A 606 -6.91 -29.58 29.92
N GLY A 607 -5.92 -29.30 29.09
CA GLY A 607 -4.82 -28.37 29.38
C GLY A 607 -5.10 -26.96 28.88
N ASP A 608 -4.08 -26.31 28.32
CA ASP A 608 -4.07 -24.89 27.89
C ASP A 608 -5.09 -24.48 26.82
N ILE A 609 -5.93 -25.40 26.34
CA ILE A 609 -6.84 -25.23 25.19
C ILE A 609 -8.28 -25.62 25.59
N GLU A 610 -8.57 -25.63 26.89
CA GLU A 610 -9.85 -26.09 27.43
C GLU A 610 -11.01 -25.27 26.85
N GLY A 611 -11.86 -25.94 26.06
CA GLY A 611 -13.05 -25.35 25.43
C GLY A 611 -12.86 -24.81 24.01
N GLU A 612 -11.63 -24.57 23.53
CA GLU A 612 -11.41 -23.97 22.19
C GLU A 612 -11.68 -24.95 21.04
N PHE A 613 -11.34 -26.23 21.19
CA PHE A 613 -11.53 -27.26 20.17
C PHE A 613 -12.22 -28.49 20.74
N SER A 614 -12.95 -29.21 19.88
CA SER A 614 -13.60 -30.45 20.29
C SER A 614 -12.58 -31.57 20.50
N ILE A 615 -12.87 -32.50 21.42
CA ILE A 615 -12.01 -33.64 21.72
C ILE A 615 -11.73 -34.49 20.46
N GLU A 616 -12.68 -34.54 19.52
CA GLU A 616 -12.53 -35.28 18.27
C GLU A 616 -11.42 -34.71 17.38
N PHE A 617 -11.29 -33.38 17.34
CA PHE A 617 -10.21 -32.72 16.62
C PHE A 617 -8.87 -32.86 17.35
N CYS A 618 -8.86 -32.81 18.70
CA CYS A 618 -7.63 -33.05 19.48
C CYS A 618 -7.06 -34.45 19.21
N ILE A 619 -7.92 -35.47 19.13
CA ILE A 619 -7.51 -36.83 18.81
C ILE A 619 -6.98 -36.92 17.39
N LYS A 620 -7.67 -36.30 16.42
CA LYS A 620 -7.22 -36.26 15.03
C LYS A 620 -5.87 -35.57 14.88
N ALA A 621 -5.63 -34.47 15.59
CA ALA A 621 -4.36 -33.74 15.57
C ALA A 621 -3.19 -34.62 16.06
N ILE A 622 -3.39 -35.32 17.17
CA ILE A 622 -2.39 -36.25 17.74
C ILE A 622 -2.17 -37.47 16.83
N GLU A 623 -3.20 -37.92 16.11
CA GLU A 623 -3.06 -39.00 15.14
C GLU A 623 -2.18 -38.57 13.96
N VAL A 624 -2.42 -37.38 13.39
CA VAL A 624 -1.68 -36.80 12.26
C VAL A 624 -0.22 -36.49 12.63
N GLU A 625 -0.01 -35.85 13.77
CA GLU A 625 1.33 -35.41 14.23
C GLU A 625 2.07 -36.49 15.04
N ASN A 626 1.58 -37.73 15.01
CA ASN A 626 2.23 -38.90 15.62
C ASN A 626 2.60 -38.77 17.12
N GLY A 627 1.82 -38.02 17.90
CA GLY A 627 2.03 -37.89 19.35
C GLY A 627 2.84 -36.67 19.80
N ASP A 628 3.24 -35.77 18.89
CA ASP A 628 3.86 -34.49 19.25
C ASP A 628 2.79 -33.47 19.68
N LEU A 629 2.84 -33.03 20.94
CA LEU A 629 1.85 -32.11 21.51
C LEU A 629 1.94 -30.70 20.92
N VAL A 630 3.15 -30.22 20.60
CA VAL A 630 3.36 -28.85 20.10
C VAL A 630 2.84 -28.75 18.67
N LYS A 631 3.25 -29.69 17.81
CA LYS A 631 2.76 -29.74 16.43
C LYS A 631 1.27 -30.00 16.35
N ALA A 632 0.72 -30.86 17.23
CA ALA A 632 -0.71 -31.08 17.29
C ALA A 632 -1.49 -29.80 17.63
N ARG A 633 -0.95 -28.93 18.49
CA ARG A 633 -1.55 -27.62 18.79
C ARG A 633 -1.52 -26.70 17.57
N GLU A 634 -0.39 -26.57 16.89
CA GLU A 634 -0.28 -25.77 15.67
C GLU A 634 -1.23 -26.27 14.57
N TRP A 635 -1.38 -27.59 14.46
CA TRP A 635 -2.31 -28.22 13.55
C TRP A 635 -3.76 -27.86 13.88
N LEU A 636 -4.17 -27.88 15.15
CA LEU A 636 -5.51 -27.49 15.59
C LEU A 636 -5.82 -26.04 15.24
N ILE A 637 -4.92 -25.12 15.57
CA ILE A 637 -5.08 -23.69 15.28
C ILE A 637 -5.20 -23.46 13.77
N SER A 638 -4.51 -24.23 12.96
CA SER A 638 -4.52 -24.07 11.50
C SER A 638 -5.73 -24.73 10.82
N ASN A 639 -6.21 -25.87 11.34
CA ASN A 639 -7.10 -26.78 10.58
C ASN A 639 -8.44 -27.09 11.26
N ALA A 640 -8.59 -26.92 12.58
CA ALA A 640 -9.78 -27.33 13.32
C ALA A 640 -10.73 -26.14 13.60
N PRO A 641 -12.07 -26.35 13.55
CA PRO A 641 -13.05 -25.32 13.90
C PRO A 641 -12.87 -24.89 15.36
N ASN A 642 -12.97 -23.59 15.61
CA ASN A 642 -12.91 -23.05 16.98
C ASN A 642 -14.33 -22.98 17.54
N ASN A 643 -14.55 -23.64 18.68
CA ASN A 643 -15.86 -23.72 19.31
C ASN A 643 -16.39 -22.35 19.79
N PHE A 644 -15.52 -21.41 20.15
CA PHE A 644 -15.93 -20.05 20.55
C PHE A 644 -16.54 -19.24 19.40
N LEU A 645 -16.17 -19.56 18.16
CA LEU A 645 -16.68 -18.91 16.94
C LEU A 645 -17.93 -19.61 16.37
N ARG A 646 -18.36 -20.75 16.92
CA ARG A 646 -19.57 -21.48 16.50
C ARG A 646 -20.85 -21.03 17.21
N ASN A 647 -20.74 -20.30 18.30
CA ASN A 647 -21.87 -19.83 19.11
C ASN A 647 -22.38 -18.44 18.69
N PHE A 648 -21.95 -17.92 17.53
CA PHE A 648 -22.44 -16.68 16.92
C PHE A 648 -23.07 -16.96 15.55
#